data_AF-A0EEC8-F1
#
_entry.id   AF-A0EEC8-F1
#
_cell.length_a   1.000
_cell.length_b   1.000
_cell.length_c   1.000
_cell.angle_alpha   90.00
_cell.angle_beta   90.00
_cell.angle_gamma   90.00
#
_symmetry.space_group_name_H-M   'P 1'
#
loop_
_entity.id
_entity.type
_entity.pdbx_description
1 polymer ?
#
loop_
_entity_poly.entity_id
_entity_poly.type
_entity_poly.pdbx_seq_one_letter_code
_entity_poly.pdbx_strand_id
1 'polypeptide(L)'
;MQSYGLIFKRTFWSSQFSLDFQKKIAYLISEQMYCDGEIVFKQNLCSLNGNNDDDCLYCVSIGHIQLFLQFEEQDMSFYEAEQDSMFGELGFLTGNSRTLSAKSTSISQLYKLKRMEFIQLLQQFPLDFQYFCQLRDQILFGQYNLINLSCFCCQSSSHLANDCPKSHYYPNKIFLISRIMKNQQERQPFKRNNVRKDNLNLRKIQRAQEQVKQDLSFVYDQEEIEQLSKSFSVDFMQDTQSQISEQDINHEFDIIRTKEEASTHRNRHKMFLQELLSKIQCGIYHLAFQKRQKIHQSIYQIYLIKILLQNMFCRQLTRRLFTKSREPIEPPYLELQRDFLEPAEFYQELSKHGVSFYAGVPDSLLKDFCAYVQDNAPPGQHIITANEGTAVSMAAGYYLATKKIPCVYLQNSGLGNIVNPYMSLAHPKVYGIPMLYLIGWRGEPGKKDEPQHLVQGKRMNGILTEMGMQYDVLPDYIEGAAEVLDTAFYSMKTRNGPYALLVKRQCFTNYKLKNVAKNNYQLTREEALTEVIQNSRPLDVCVSTTGFLSRELFELRQRLNQTGEQDFLTVGSMGHASSIALGIAQVKKSRQVFCLDGDGAMLMHLGAMAQIGNIGPKNYKHILFNNQAHDSVGAQPTSNPQVNFTQIALGCGYKDAFQVETKEEITKGMERLNRTDGPILMEILIKPGVRKDLGRPTTTTFENKEKFMHFLTY
;
A
#
# COMPACT_ATOMS: atom_id res chain seq x y z
N MET A 1 40.75 28.31 18.88
CA MET A 1 39.54 29.09 19.21
C MET A 1 38.97 29.88 18.03
N GLN A 2 39.76 30.22 16.98
CA GLN A 2 39.22 30.87 15.77
C GLN A 2 38.45 29.94 14.80
N SER A 3 38.67 28.63 14.86
CA SER A 3 37.98 27.61 14.04
C SER A 3 36.52 27.32 14.46
N TYR A 4 36.08 27.79 15.63
CA TYR A 4 34.80 27.44 16.25
C TYR A 4 33.60 28.19 15.65
N GLY A 5 33.82 29.30 14.93
CA GLY A 5 32.74 30.13 14.42
C GLY A 5 32.23 29.72 13.04
N LEU A 6 33.06 29.08 12.21
CA LEU A 6 32.81 29.00 10.77
C LEU A 6 31.66 28.05 10.39
N ILE A 7 31.67 26.82 10.90
CA ILE A 7 30.56 25.87 10.70
C ILE A 7 29.26 26.38 11.35
N PHE A 8 29.34 27.17 12.42
CA PHE A 8 28.18 27.65 13.18
C PHE A 8 27.62 29.00 12.69
N LYS A 9 28.20 29.63 11.66
CA LYS A 9 27.71 30.90 11.06
C LYS A 9 26.42 30.74 10.24
N ARG A 10 25.95 29.52 9.93
CA ARG A 10 24.74 29.23 9.14
C ARG A 10 23.48 28.99 10.01
N THR A 11 22.31 29.23 9.43
CA THR A 11 21.00 29.35 10.12
C THR A 11 20.49 28.10 10.83
N PHE A 12 20.76 26.89 10.34
CA PHE A 12 20.20 25.68 10.96
C PHE A 12 20.88 25.30 12.29
N TRP A 13 22.14 25.70 12.46
CA TRP A 13 22.87 25.53 13.72
C TRP A 13 22.41 26.52 14.78
N SER A 14 22.21 27.77 14.37
CA SER A 14 21.85 28.88 15.26
C SER A 14 20.36 28.91 15.64
N SER A 15 19.50 28.22 14.90
CA SER A 15 18.05 28.36 15.06
C SER A 15 17.47 27.59 16.25
N GLN A 16 18.07 26.49 16.71
CA GLN A 16 17.38 25.58 17.65
C GLN A 16 18.28 24.62 18.46
N PHE A 17 19.54 24.37 18.08
CA PHE A 17 20.43 23.48 18.85
C PHE A 17 20.96 24.15 20.13
N SER A 18 21.08 23.40 21.23
CA SER A 18 21.57 23.90 22.50
C SER A 18 23.03 24.34 22.44
N LEU A 19 23.37 25.41 23.18
CA LEU A 19 24.73 25.98 23.20
C LEU A 19 25.76 24.97 23.74
N ASP A 20 25.35 24.08 24.64
CA ASP A 20 26.22 23.04 25.20
C ASP A 20 26.49 21.92 24.20
N PHE A 21 25.48 21.54 23.41
CA PHE A 21 25.67 20.61 22.29
C PHE A 21 26.59 21.19 21.21
N GLN A 22 26.40 22.46 20.84
CA GLN A 22 27.26 23.17 19.88
C GLN A 22 28.73 23.20 20.32
N LYS A 23 29.01 23.47 21.61
CA LYS A 23 30.37 23.42 22.16
C LYS A 23 30.98 22.03 22.05
N LYS A 24 30.20 20.97 22.28
CA LYS A 24 30.70 19.58 22.19
C LYS A 24 30.97 19.15 20.74
N ILE A 25 30.14 19.57 19.79
CA ILE A 25 30.37 19.30 18.35
C ILE A 25 31.72 19.86 17.91
N ALA A 26 32.14 20.99 18.47
CA ALA A 26 33.40 21.61 18.08
C ALA A 26 34.64 20.72 18.31
N TYR A 27 34.57 19.77 19.24
CA TYR A 27 35.64 18.78 19.47
C TYR A 27 35.65 17.63 18.45
N LEU A 28 34.58 17.46 17.67
CA LEU A 28 34.45 16.43 16.64
C LEU A 28 34.91 16.92 15.25
N ILE A 29 35.21 18.21 15.12
CA ILE A 29 35.64 18.79 13.85
C ILE A 29 37.13 18.48 13.64
N SER A 30 37.42 17.76 12.56
CA SER A 30 38.78 17.50 12.10
C SER A 30 39.14 18.40 10.92
N GLU A 31 40.41 18.76 10.79
CA GLU A 31 40.92 19.53 9.67
C GLU A 31 41.53 18.59 8.61
N GLN A 32 41.24 18.83 7.34
CA GLN A 32 41.75 18.04 6.23
C GLN A 32 42.19 18.93 5.06
N MET A 33 43.38 18.65 4.53
CA MET A 33 43.96 19.34 3.37
C MET A 33 43.68 18.53 2.10
N TYR A 34 43.39 19.25 1.02
CA TYR A 34 43.17 18.69 -0.31
C TYR A 34 44.04 19.42 -1.33
N CYS A 35 44.69 18.65 -2.21
CA CYS A 35 45.47 19.20 -3.31
C CYS A 35 44.57 19.62 -4.48
N ASP A 36 45.10 20.45 -5.38
CA ASP A 36 44.39 20.82 -6.61
C ASP A 36 44.04 19.58 -7.44
N GLY A 37 42.79 19.50 -7.90
CA GLY A 37 42.21 18.37 -8.63
C GLY A 37 41.77 17.18 -7.77
N GLU A 38 42.03 17.18 -6.46
CA GLU A 38 41.68 16.07 -5.58
C GLU A 38 40.16 15.99 -5.31
N ILE A 39 39.60 14.78 -5.36
CA ILE A 39 38.18 14.55 -5.14
C ILE A 39 37.88 14.45 -3.64
N VAL A 40 37.00 15.31 -3.15
CA VAL A 40 36.54 15.34 -1.76
C VAL A 40 35.51 14.24 -1.50
N PHE A 41 34.50 14.10 -2.37
CA PHE A 41 33.55 12.98 -2.41
C PHE A 41 32.90 12.84 -3.79
N LYS A 42 32.28 11.68 -4.09
CA LYS A 42 31.59 11.43 -5.37
C LYS A 42 30.07 11.22 -5.18
N GLN A 43 29.31 11.60 -6.19
CA GLN A 43 27.87 11.35 -6.31
C GLN A 43 27.50 9.85 -6.24
N ASN A 44 26.28 9.54 -5.81
CA ASN A 44 25.70 8.18 -5.72
C ASN A 44 26.47 7.17 -4.85
N LEU A 45 27.48 7.62 -4.11
CA LEU A 45 28.07 6.84 -3.03
C LEU A 45 27.21 7.03 -1.78
N CYS A 46 26.89 5.91 -1.13
CA CYS A 46 26.26 5.87 0.18
C CYS A 46 27.13 5.03 1.14
N SER A 47 27.07 5.39 2.42
CA SER A 47 27.74 4.72 3.54
C SER A 47 27.32 3.25 3.73
N LEU A 48 26.26 2.79 3.07
CA LEU A 48 25.74 1.42 3.15
C LEU A 48 26.50 0.38 2.29
N ASN A 49 27.47 0.81 1.47
CA ASN A 49 28.26 -0.07 0.60
C ASN A 49 29.77 -0.15 0.94
N GLY A 50 30.19 0.26 2.14
CA GLY A 50 31.59 0.11 2.58
C GLY A 50 32.60 1.03 1.87
N ASN A 51 32.16 2.16 1.32
CA ASN A 51 33.04 3.19 0.77
C ASN A 51 33.17 4.41 1.72
N ASN A 52 34.37 5.00 1.72
CA ASN A 52 34.97 5.92 2.71
C ASN A 52 34.29 7.29 3.01
N ASP A 53 33.06 7.57 2.58
CA ASP A 53 32.39 8.83 2.96
C ASP A 53 31.23 8.55 3.94
N ASP A 54 31.47 8.81 5.24
CA ASP A 54 30.47 8.81 6.33
C ASP A 54 29.54 10.03 6.22
N ASP A 55 29.01 10.28 5.01
CA ASP A 55 28.13 11.40 4.64
C ASP A 55 28.54 12.72 5.33
N CYS A 56 29.84 13.00 5.32
CA CYS A 56 30.44 14.06 6.13
C CYS A 56 29.92 15.46 5.74
N LEU A 57 29.97 16.38 6.69
CA LEU A 57 29.75 17.80 6.44
C LEU A 57 31.08 18.53 6.33
N TYR A 58 31.20 19.41 5.33
CA TYR A 58 32.43 20.14 5.05
C TYR A 58 32.21 21.65 5.12
N CYS A 59 33.23 22.37 5.56
CA CYS A 59 33.30 23.83 5.52
C CYS A 59 34.66 24.27 4.98
N VAL A 60 34.66 25.19 4.02
CA VAL A 60 35.89 25.70 3.38
C VAL A 60 36.55 26.72 4.31
N SER A 61 37.76 26.42 4.77
CA SER A 61 38.59 27.36 5.54
C SER A 61 39.43 28.23 4.61
N ILE A 62 40.08 27.60 3.63
CA ILE A 62 40.93 28.24 2.61
C ILE A 62 40.77 27.45 1.31
N GLY A 63 40.76 28.13 0.16
CA GLY A 63 40.71 27.52 -1.16
C GLY A 63 39.31 27.49 -1.80
N HIS A 64 39.20 26.79 -2.93
CA HIS A 64 37.99 26.70 -3.73
C HIS A 64 37.62 25.23 -3.98
N ILE A 65 36.35 24.90 -3.76
CA ILE A 65 35.80 23.55 -4.01
C ILE A 65 34.73 23.64 -5.08
N GLN A 66 34.88 22.87 -6.15
CA GLN A 66 33.90 22.77 -7.21
C GLN A 66 32.96 21.59 -6.96
N LEU A 67 31.66 21.87 -6.91
CA LEU A 67 30.57 20.88 -6.92
C LEU A 67 30.10 20.64 -8.36
N PHE A 68 30.09 19.37 -8.78
CA PHE A 68 29.80 18.98 -10.16
C PHE A 68 28.93 17.71 -10.23
N LEU A 69 28.14 17.57 -11.30
CA LEU A 69 27.55 16.29 -11.69
C LEU A 69 28.46 15.63 -12.72
N GLN A 70 28.69 14.33 -12.53
CA GLN A 70 29.43 13.53 -13.49
C GLN A 70 28.43 12.79 -14.39
N PHE A 71 28.40 13.10 -15.69
CA PHE A 71 27.61 12.37 -16.68
C PHE A 71 28.55 11.73 -17.70
N GLU A 72 28.58 10.39 -17.74
CA GLU A 72 29.39 9.57 -18.67
C GLU A 72 30.88 9.96 -18.72
N GLU A 73 31.24 11.01 -19.48
CA GLU A 73 32.60 11.53 -19.68
C GLU A 73 32.77 13.06 -19.50
N GLN A 74 31.72 13.79 -19.09
CA GLN A 74 31.80 15.24 -18.84
C GLN A 74 31.37 15.62 -17.42
N ASP A 75 32.22 16.40 -16.76
CA ASP A 75 31.92 17.06 -15.50
C ASP A 75 31.18 18.36 -15.78
N MET A 76 29.91 18.44 -15.42
CA MET A 76 29.17 19.71 -15.42
C MET A 76 29.27 20.34 -14.04
N SER A 77 29.91 21.51 -13.94
CA SER A 77 30.02 22.27 -12.70
C SER A 77 28.74 23.09 -12.45
N PHE A 78 28.26 23.08 -11.20
CA PHE A 78 27.02 23.77 -10.80
C PHE A 78 27.24 24.84 -9.76
N TYR A 79 28.27 24.70 -8.92
CA TYR A 79 28.53 25.59 -7.82
C TYR A 79 30.01 25.55 -7.42
N GLU A 80 30.59 26.69 -7.10
CA GLU A 80 31.93 26.81 -6.54
C GLU A 80 31.80 27.32 -5.10
N ALA A 81 32.20 26.48 -4.16
CA ALA A 81 32.22 26.73 -2.73
C ALA A 81 33.49 27.54 -2.39
N GLU A 82 33.29 28.81 -2.07
CA GLU A 82 34.33 29.76 -1.64
C GLU A 82 34.59 29.65 -0.13
N GLN A 83 35.55 30.44 0.38
CA GLN A 83 35.86 30.54 1.81
C GLN A 83 34.61 30.78 2.67
N ASP A 84 34.55 30.14 3.85
CA ASP A 84 33.42 30.13 4.80
C ASP A 84 32.13 29.45 4.30
N SER A 85 32.13 28.87 3.10
CA SER A 85 30.97 28.11 2.60
C SER A 85 30.94 26.68 3.14
N MET A 86 29.72 26.17 3.32
CA MET A 86 29.45 24.80 3.75
C MET A 86 28.86 23.98 2.60
N PHE A 87 29.21 22.70 2.54
CA PHE A 87 28.65 21.78 1.56
C PHE A 87 28.57 20.35 2.11
N GLY A 88 27.63 19.56 1.58
CA GLY A 88 27.37 18.18 2.00
C GLY A 88 26.23 18.02 3.01
N GLU A 89 25.52 19.09 3.33
CA GLU A 89 24.44 19.18 4.32
C GLU A 89 23.27 18.23 4.05
N LEU A 90 22.91 17.99 2.78
CA LEU A 90 21.80 17.08 2.44
C LEU A 90 22.10 15.65 2.85
N GLY A 91 23.25 15.11 2.45
CA GLY A 91 23.69 13.76 2.84
C GLY A 91 23.88 13.68 4.36
N PHE A 92 24.54 14.68 4.93
CA PHE A 92 24.79 14.75 6.37
C PHE A 92 23.52 14.79 7.21
N LEU A 93 22.44 15.45 6.79
CA LEU A 93 21.21 15.53 7.59
C LEU A 93 20.27 14.35 7.30
N THR A 94 20.09 13.99 6.03
CA THR A 94 19.09 12.98 5.61
C THR A 94 19.60 11.55 5.62
N GLY A 95 20.90 11.31 5.44
CA GLY A 95 21.46 9.99 5.19
C GLY A 95 21.17 9.45 3.77
N ASN A 96 20.64 10.28 2.88
CA ASN A 96 20.48 9.93 1.46
C ASN A 96 21.83 10.04 0.73
N SER A 97 21.98 9.28 -0.36
CA SER A 97 23.17 9.34 -1.21
C SER A 97 23.44 10.75 -1.74
N ARG A 98 24.73 11.10 -1.83
CA ARG A 98 25.17 12.39 -2.39
C ARG A 98 24.62 12.59 -3.80
N THR A 99 24.00 13.74 -4.04
CA THR A 99 23.46 14.12 -5.37
C THR A 99 24.52 14.74 -6.28
N LEU A 100 25.63 15.23 -5.73
CA LEU A 100 26.72 15.89 -6.45
C LEU A 100 28.07 15.29 -6.02
N SER A 101 29.08 15.42 -6.87
CA SER A 101 30.50 15.20 -6.52
C SER A 101 31.15 16.53 -6.13
N ALA A 102 32.24 16.46 -5.36
CA ALA A 102 33.03 17.62 -4.94
C ALA A 102 34.52 17.38 -5.22
N LYS A 103 35.20 18.35 -5.82
CA LYS A 103 36.66 18.33 -6.04
C LYS A 103 37.28 19.69 -5.71
N SER A 104 38.54 19.68 -5.30
CA SER A 104 39.30 20.90 -5.05
C SER A 104 39.81 21.50 -6.36
N THR A 105 39.70 22.82 -6.54
CA THR A 105 40.25 23.58 -7.70
C THR A 105 41.48 24.43 -7.33
N SER A 106 41.87 24.38 -6.06
CA SER A 106 43.11 24.95 -5.53
C SER A 106 43.63 24.06 -4.40
N ILE A 107 44.77 24.40 -3.79
CA ILE A 107 45.10 23.85 -2.47
C ILE A 107 44.03 24.34 -1.50
N SER A 108 43.27 23.42 -0.91
CA SER A 108 42.12 23.75 -0.07
C SER A 108 42.22 23.10 1.30
N GLN A 109 41.89 23.87 2.33
CA GLN A 109 41.82 23.45 3.71
C GLN A 109 40.36 23.39 4.12
N LEU A 110 39.88 22.20 4.50
CA LEU A 110 38.49 21.96 4.86
C LEU A 110 38.36 21.52 6.32
N TYR A 111 37.34 22.05 7.00
CA TYR A 111 36.86 21.49 8.26
C TYR A 111 35.82 20.42 7.97
N LYS A 112 36.02 19.24 8.53
CA LYS A 112 35.21 18.03 8.31
C LYS A 112 34.56 17.60 9.61
N LEU A 113 33.24 17.38 9.56
CA LEU A 113 32.46 16.77 10.64
C LEU A 113 31.85 15.46 10.14
N LYS A 114 32.16 14.36 10.81
CA LYS A 114 31.62 13.03 10.49
C LYS A 114 30.20 12.87 10.98
N ARG A 115 29.36 12.19 10.19
CA ARG A 115 27.95 11.99 10.51
C ARG A 115 27.75 11.07 11.70
N MET A 116 28.47 9.95 11.77
CA MET A 116 28.32 8.99 12.86
C MET A 116 28.70 9.59 14.21
N GLU A 117 29.84 10.29 14.27
CA GLU A 117 30.32 10.95 15.49
C GLU A 117 29.32 12.03 15.94
N PHE A 118 28.74 12.78 15.00
CA PHE A 118 27.67 13.74 15.28
C PHE A 118 26.42 13.09 15.87
N ILE A 119 25.91 12.00 15.26
CA ILE A 119 24.71 11.30 15.76
C ILE A 119 24.97 10.70 17.14
N GLN A 120 26.15 10.10 17.37
CA GLN A 120 26.52 9.52 18.66
C GLN A 120 26.56 10.59 19.76
N LEU A 121 27.10 11.78 19.47
CA LEU A 121 27.09 12.89 20.41
C LEU A 121 25.66 13.40 20.65
N LEU A 122 24.86 13.50 19.59
CA LEU A 122 23.48 14.00 19.63
C LEU A 122 22.56 13.12 20.49
N GLN A 123 22.80 11.80 20.56
CA GLN A 123 22.06 10.88 21.44
C GLN A 123 22.20 11.24 22.93
N GLN A 124 23.24 11.99 23.32
CA GLN A 124 23.42 12.47 24.69
C GLN A 124 22.56 13.71 25.01
N PHE A 125 21.87 14.29 24.02
CA PHE A 125 21.06 15.50 24.14
C PHE A 125 19.64 15.26 23.57
N PRO A 126 18.69 14.72 24.37
CA PRO A 126 17.39 14.26 23.86
C PRO A 126 16.55 15.34 23.15
N LEU A 127 16.57 16.59 23.62
CA LEU A 127 15.84 17.70 22.99
C LEU A 127 16.44 18.09 21.65
N ASP A 128 17.78 18.15 21.57
CA ASP A 128 18.50 18.42 20.33
C ASP A 128 18.31 17.27 19.34
N PHE A 129 18.26 16.02 19.81
CA PHE A 129 17.97 14.85 19.00
C PHE A 129 16.57 14.89 18.39
N GLN A 130 15.55 15.26 19.17
CA GLN A 130 14.19 15.45 18.68
C GLN A 130 14.14 16.55 17.59
N TYR A 131 14.80 17.68 17.84
CA TYR A 131 14.90 18.76 16.86
C TYR A 131 15.58 18.29 15.57
N PHE A 132 16.70 17.57 15.67
CA PHE A 132 17.37 17.01 14.51
C PHE A 132 16.47 16.07 13.70
N CYS A 133 15.70 15.20 14.36
CA CYS A 133 14.73 14.35 13.67
C CYS A 133 13.65 15.16 12.95
N GLN A 134 13.12 16.20 13.60
CA GLN A 134 12.15 17.11 12.98
C GLN A 134 12.74 17.81 11.75
N LEU A 135 13.95 18.37 11.87
CA LEU A 135 14.66 19.04 10.78
C LEU A 135 14.90 18.09 9.60
N ARG A 136 15.37 16.86 9.89
CA ARG A 136 15.57 15.81 8.90
C ARG A 136 14.29 15.50 8.13
N ASP A 137 13.19 15.27 8.85
CA ASP A 137 11.93 14.88 8.24
C ASP A 137 11.37 16.02 7.38
N GLN A 138 11.47 17.28 7.84
CA GLN A 138 11.07 18.45 7.04
C GLN A 138 11.87 18.59 5.73
N ILE A 139 13.17 18.31 5.76
CA ILE A 139 14.01 18.29 4.55
C ILE A 139 13.60 17.16 3.60
N LEU A 140 13.27 15.98 4.13
CA LEU A 140 12.75 14.85 3.33
C LEU A 140 11.40 15.17 2.67
N PHE A 141 10.59 16.05 3.27
CA PHE A 141 9.34 16.58 2.69
C PHE A 141 9.54 17.82 1.78
N GLY A 142 10.79 18.15 1.41
CA GLY A 142 11.09 19.18 0.41
C GLY A 142 11.23 20.61 0.96
N GLN A 143 11.40 20.79 2.27
CA GLN A 143 11.63 22.11 2.89
C GLN A 143 13.13 22.47 2.93
N TYR A 144 13.75 22.63 1.76
CA TYR A 144 15.19 22.91 1.63
C TYR A 144 15.59 24.33 2.08
N ASN A 145 14.63 25.24 2.22
CA ASN A 145 14.84 26.57 2.77
C ASN A 145 15.40 26.56 4.20
N LEU A 146 15.13 25.52 4.99
CA LEU A 146 15.62 25.38 6.38
C LEU A 146 17.14 25.31 6.47
N ILE A 147 17.80 24.90 5.39
CA ILE A 147 19.26 24.78 5.27
C ILE A 147 19.84 25.80 4.26
N ASN A 148 19.04 26.80 3.85
CA ASN A 148 19.38 27.78 2.81
C ASN A 148 19.79 27.14 1.47
N LEU A 149 19.23 25.97 1.14
CA LEU A 149 19.47 25.32 -0.14
C LEU A 149 18.34 25.65 -1.11
N SER A 150 18.71 25.99 -2.34
CA SER A 150 17.77 26.28 -3.43
C SER A 150 18.19 25.53 -4.69
N CYS A 151 17.20 25.23 -5.54
CA CYS A 151 17.42 24.59 -6.83
C CYS A 151 18.35 25.45 -7.69
N PHE A 152 19.50 24.90 -8.09
CA PHE A 152 20.47 25.62 -8.94
C PHE A 152 19.91 25.98 -10.33
N CYS A 153 18.89 25.26 -10.82
CA CYS A 153 18.28 25.53 -12.14
C CYS A 153 17.23 26.64 -12.13
N CYS A 154 16.50 26.84 -11.03
CA CYS A 154 15.37 27.79 -10.99
C CYS A 154 15.29 28.67 -9.75
N GLN A 155 16.24 28.52 -8.83
CA GLN A 155 16.35 29.21 -7.53
C GLN A 155 15.16 28.98 -6.57
N SER A 156 14.29 28.01 -6.86
CA SER A 156 13.22 27.61 -5.94
C SER A 156 13.76 26.76 -4.80
N SER A 157 13.25 26.96 -3.58
CA SER A 157 13.56 26.13 -2.40
C SER A 157 12.66 24.90 -2.26
N SER A 158 11.77 24.63 -3.22
CA SER A 158 10.77 23.55 -3.15
C SER A 158 11.22 22.20 -3.71
N HIS A 159 12.34 22.16 -4.43
CA HIS A 159 12.88 20.97 -5.12
C HIS A 159 14.38 21.13 -5.35
N LEU A 160 15.07 20.03 -5.66
CA LEU A 160 16.48 20.03 -6.04
C LEU A 160 16.65 20.08 -7.56
N ALA A 161 17.86 20.35 -8.06
CA ALA A 161 18.13 20.47 -9.49
C ALA A 161 17.72 19.22 -10.31
N ASN A 162 17.88 18.02 -9.73
CA ASN A 162 17.49 16.74 -10.34
C ASN A 162 15.98 16.61 -10.55
N ASP A 163 15.18 17.34 -9.78
CA ASP A 163 13.71 17.33 -9.85
C ASP A 163 13.17 18.66 -10.36
N CYS A 164 14.01 19.49 -11.00
CA CYS A 164 13.59 20.81 -11.42
C CYS A 164 12.64 20.76 -12.62
N PRO A 165 11.42 21.30 -12.51
CA PRO A 165 10.45 21.33 -13.61
C PRO A 165 10.84 22.26 -14.76
N LYS A 166 11.94 23.04 -14.61
CA LYS A 166 12.52 23.84 -15.70
C LYS A 166 13.58 23.08 -16.51
N SER A 167 14.25 22.09 -15.92
CA SER A 167 15.26 21.26 -16.61
C SER A 167 14.72 19.89 -17.01
N HIS A 168 13.75 19.36 -16.26
CA HIS A 168 13.13 18.06 -16.50
C HIS A 168 11.67 18.24 -16.91
N TYR A 169 11.25 17.48 -17.93
CA TYR A 169 9.85 17.46 -18.33
C TYR A 169 9.01 16.81 -17.25
N TYR A 170 8.22 17.64 -16.54
CA TYR A 170 7.20 17.16 -15.62
C TYR A 170 5.84 17.18 -16.34
N PRO A 171 5.35 16.02 -16.84
CA PRO A 171 4.07 15.98 -17.52
C PRO A 171 2.97 16.42 -16.57
N ASN A 172 2.16 17.41 -17.00
CA ASN A 172 0.93 17.73 -16.30
C ASN A 172 -0.04 16.55 -16.46
N LYS A 173 0.01 15.64 -15.49
CA LYS A 173 -0.76 14.39 -15.49
C LYS A 173 -2.25 14.65 -15.67
N ILE A 174 -2.78 15.71 -15.06
CA ILE A 174 -4.19 16.11 -15.17
C ILE A 174 -4.53 16.50 -16.61
N PHE A 175 -3.68 17.30 -17.25
CA PHE A 175 -3.85 17.67 -18.65
C PHE A 175 -3.80 16.45 -19.59
N LEU A 176 -2.81 15.56 -19.41
CA LEU A 176 -2.69 14.33 -20.20
C LEU A 176 -3.86 13.38 -20.00
N ILE A 177 -4.32 13.20 -18.76
CA ILE A 177 -5.52 12.41 -18.44
C ILE A 177 -6.74 13.01 -19.13
N SER A 178 -6.94 14.33 -19.10
CA SER A 178 -8.06 14.99 -19.78
C SER A 178 -8.02 14.81 -21.29
N ARG A 179 -6.81 14.73 -21.87
CA ARG A 179 -6.60 14.53 -23.31
C ARG A 179 -6.85 13.08 -23.73
N ILE A 180 -6.46 12.11 -22.91
CA ILE A 180 -6.66 10.67 -23.15
C ILE A 180 -8.12 10.28 -22.88
N MET A 181 -8.77 10.87 -21.88
CA MET A 181 -10.17 10.60 -21.51
C MET A 181 -11.20 11.39 -22.33
N LYS A 182 -10.85 11.90 -23.52
CA LYS A 182 -11.84 12.42 -24.47
C LYS A 182 -12.66 11.27 -25.08
N ASN A 183 -13.49 10.63 -24.27
CA ASN A 183 -14.62 9.85 -24.75
C ASN A 183 -15.64 10.83 -25.33
N GLN A 184 -15.57 11.08 -26.64
CA GLN A 184 -16.72 11.62 -27.36
C GLN A 184 -17.80 10.54 -27.36
N GLN A 185 -18.75 10.65 -26.43
CA GLN A 185 -19.93 9.80 -26.43
C GLN A 185 -20.84 10.23 -27.58
N GLU A 186 -20.81 9.49 -28.69
CA GLU A 186 -21.82 9.65 -29.75
C GLU A 186 -23.18 9.20 -29.21
N ARG A 187 -24.05 10.19 -28.94
CA ARG A 187 -25.41 9.92 -28.48
C ARG A 187 -26.26 9.44 -29.65
N GLN A 188 -26.65 8.18 -29.62
CA GLN A 188 -27.68 7.65 -30.51
C GLN A 188 -29.07 8.12 -30.03
N PRO A 189 -29.93 8.68 -30.91
CA PRO A 189 -31.27 9.10 -30.53
C PRO A 189 -32.15 7.89 -30.18
N PHE A 190 -32.54 7.77 -28.91
CA PHE A 190 -33.43 6.73 -28.41
C PHE A 190 -34.82 7.32 -28.14
N LYS A 191 -35.86 6.84 -28.84
CA LYS A 191 -37.26 7.18 -28.53
C LYS A 191 -37.69 6.46 -27.26
N ARG A 192 -37.94 7.20 -26.18
CA ARG A 192 -38.51 6.65 -24.94
C ARG A 192 -39.97 6.25 -25.15
N ASN A 193 -40.32 5.03 -24.78
CA ASN A 193 -41.71 4.65 -24.55
C ASN A 193 -42.19 5.30 -23.25
N ASN A 194 -43.10 6.27 -23.37
CA ASN A 194 -43.77 6.91 -22.25
C ASN A 194 -44.81 5.97 -21.64
N VAL A 195 -44.36 5.00 -20.84
CA VAL A 195 -45.26 4.33 -19.89
C VAL A 195 -45.49 5.29 -18.74
N ARG A 196 -46.63 5.98 -18.74
CA ARG A 196 -47.13 6.75 -17.58
C ARG A 196 -47.34 5.75 -16.42
N LYS A 197 -46.32 5.57 -15.59
CA LYS A 197 -46.54 5.08 -14.23
C LYS A 197 -47.05 6.29 -13.44
N ASP A 198 -48.32 6.25 -13.06
CA ASP A 198 -48.88 7.22 -12.12
C ASP A 198 -48.00 7.26 -10.87
N ASN A 199 -47.26 8.34 -10.73
CA ASN A 199 -46.33 8.54 -9.63
C ASN A 199 -47.12 8.84 -8.35
N LEU A 200 -47.60 7.78 -7.69
CA LEU A 200 -48.22 7.83 -6.37
C LEU A 200 -47.29 8.54 -5.36
N ASN A 201 -45.97 8.43 -5.55
CA ASN A 201 -44.95 9.10 -4.75
C ASN A 201 -44.89 10.61 -5.00
N LEU A 202 -45.11 11.09 -6.24
CA LEU A 202 -45.15 12.54 -6.52
C LEU A 202 -46.38 13.18 -5.88
N ARG A 203 -47.54 12.52 -5.89
CA ARG A 203 -48.74 13.03 -5.19
C ARG A 203 -48.56 13.04 -3.67
N LYS A 204 -47.85 12.07 -3.09
CA LYS A 204 -47.49 12.07 -1.67
C LYS A 204 -46.52 13.19 -1.32
N ILE A 205 -45.53 13.44 -2.18
CA ILE A 205 -44.57 14.54 -2.01
C ILE A 205 -45.27 15.89 -2.15
N GLN A 206 -46.17 16.06 -3.13
CA GLN A 206 -46.95 17.29 -3.31
C GLN A 206 -47.85 17.57 -2.11
N ARG A 207 -48.55 16.57 -1.58
CA ARG A 207 -49.35 16.73 -0.35
C ARG A 207 -48.48 17.07 0.86
N ALA A 208 -47.32 16.46 1.00
CA ALA A 208 -46.38 16.80 2.08
C ALA A 208 -45.85 18.24 1.94
N GLN A 209 -45.63 18.71 0.71
CA GLN A 209 -45.22 20.09 0.44
C GLN A 209 -46.34 21.10 0.71
N GLU A 210 -47.60 20.77 0.39
CA GLU A 210 -48.76 21.60 0.72
C GLU A 210 -49.00 21.66 2.23
N GLN A 211 -48.85 20.54 2.93
CA GLN A 211 -48.94 20.49 4.40
C GLN A 211 -47.86 21.37 5.03
N VAL A 212 -46.60 21.24 4.58
CA VAL A 212 -45.48 22.08 5.05
C VAL A 212 -45.70 23.56 4.71
N LYS A 213 -46.29 23.89 3.56
CA LYS A 213 -46.66 25.28 3.21
C LYS A 213 -47.75 25.83 4.12
N GLN A 214 -48.77 25.03 4.43
CA GLN A 214 -49.83 25.44 5.37
C GLN A 214 -49.26 25.62 6.78
N ASP A 215 -48.40 24.71 7.23
CA ASP A 215 -47.74 24.79 8.54
C ASP A 215 -46.78 26.00 8.62
N LEU A 216 -46.10 26.36 7.53
CA LEU A 216 -45.24 27.55 7.45
C LEU A 216 -46.03 28.86 7.38
N SER A 217 -47.21 28.86 6.74
CA SER A 217 -48.09 30.04 6.66
C SER A 217 -48.71 30.45 8.01
N PHE A 218 -48.66 29.57 9.01
CA PHE A 218 -49.10 29.86 10.38
C PHE A 218 -48.01 30.52 11.24
N VAL A 219 -46.76 30.52 10.78
CA VAL A 219 -45.59 30.92 11.59
C VAL A 219 -44.83 32.12 10.98
N TYR A 220 -44.96 32.40 9.68
CA TYR A 220 -44.23 33.48 9.00
C TYR A 220 -45.11 34.27 8.02
N ASP A 221 -44.86 35.59 7.94
CA ASP A 221 -45.58 36.54 7.08
C ASP A 221 -45.35 36.26 5.59
N GLN A 222 -46.34 36.56 4.74
CA GLN A 222 -46.39 36.10 3.33
C GLN A 222 -45.18 36.52 2.47
N GLU A 223 -44.49 37.62 2.80
CA GLU A 223 -43.32 38.10 2.05
C GLU A 223 -42.06 37.23 2.23
N GLU A 224 -41.88 36.58 3.39
CA GLU A 224 -40.71 35.71 3.64
C GLU A 224 -40.82 34.36 2.92
N ILE A 225 -42.04 33.83 2.78
CA ILE A 225 -42.30 32.57 2.07
C ILE A 225 -41.98 32.69 0.58
N GLU A 226 -42.25 33.86 -0.01
CA GLU A 226 -42.02 34.09 -1.44
C GLU A 226 -40.51 34.20 -1.76
N GLN A 227 -39.72 34.82 -0.86
CA GLN A 227 -38.26 34.89 -0.97
C GLN A 227 -37.59 33.53 -0.79
N LEU A 228 -38.07 32.70 0.15
CA LEU A 228 -37.57 31.33 0.34
C LEU A 228 -37.93 30.42 -0.84
N SER A 229 -39.11 30.56 -1.44
CA SER A 229 -39.44 29.77 -2.63
C SER A 229 -38.55 30.12 -3.84
N LYS A 230 -38.18 31.40 -3.98
CA LYS A 230 -37.27 31.87 -5.04
C LYS A 230 -35.83 31.40 -4.82
N SER A 231 -35.36 31.26 -3.58
CA SER A 231 -34.00 30.76 -3.30
C SER A 231 -33.86 29.25 -3.58
N PHE A 232 -34.92 28.46 -3.38
CA PHE A 232 -34.93 27.03 -3.72
C PHE A 232 -35.11 26.73 -5.21
N SER A 233 -35.52 27.71 -6.01
CA SER A 233 -35.83 27.53 -7.43
C SER A 233 -34.64 27.71 -8.39
N VAL A 234 -33.47 28.14 -7.90
CA VAL A 234 -32.33 28.52 -8.78
C VAL A 234 -31.39 27.37 -9.12
N ASP A 235 -31.44 26.21 -8.44
CA ASP A 235 -30.45 25.13 -8.67
C ASP A 235 -30.97 23.91 -9.46
N PHE A 236 -32.07 24.02 -10.24
CA PHE A 236 -32.55 22.85 -11.01
C PHE A 236 -32.85 23.05 -12.50
N MET A 237 -32.64 24.22 -13.09
CA MET A 237 -32.90 24.39 -14.52
C MET A 237 -31.90 25.32 -15.19
N GLN A 238 -30.82 24.74 -15.73
CA GLN A 238 -30.25 25.16 -17.02
C GLN A 238 -29.27 24.11 -17.55
N ASP A 239 -29.83 23.07 -18.18
CA ASP A 239 -29.29 22.51 -19.42
C ASP A 239 -30.36 21.62 -20.10
N THR A 240 -31.15 22.21 -20.99
CA THR A 240 -31.65 21.56 -22.21
C THR A 240 -32.30 22.59 -23.14
N GLN A 241 -31.47 23.02 -24.11
CA GLN A 241 -31.74 23.29 -25.53
C GLN A 241 -32.80 24.30 -25.97
N SER A 242 -32.29 25.23 -26.79
CA SER A 242 -32.97 26.05 -27.78
C SER A 242 -33.47 25.23 -28.98
N GLN A 243 -34.65 25.58 -29.54
CA GLN A 243 -34.83 26.14 -30.90
C GLN A 243 -36.30 26.08 -31.37
N ILE A 244 -36.83 27.26 -31.77
CA ILE A 244 -37.71 27.56 -32.94
C ILE A 244 -39.15 26.97 -32.92
N SER A 245 -40.25 27.61 -33.34
CA SER A 245 -40.70 28.99 -33.61
C SER A 245 -42.21 28.92 -33.90
N GLU A 246 -42.87 30.08 -33.84
CA GLU A 246 -44.04 30.50 -34.64
C GLU A 246 -45.21 29.53 -34.83
N GLN A 247 -46.28 29.79 -34.07
CA GLN A 247 -47.57 30.07 -34.69
C GLN A 247 -48.42 30.86 -33.71
N ASP A 248 -48.55 32.14 -34.01
CA ASP A 248 -49.70 32.97 -33.67
C ASP A 248 -50.99 32.15 -33.79
N ILE A 249 -51.92 32.33 -32.85
CA ILE A 249 -53.35 32.54 -33.09
C ILE A 249 -53.94 32.92 -31.71
N ASN A 250 -53.92 34.24 -31.49
CA ASN A 250 -55.07 35.09 -31.17
C ASN A 250 -56.07 34.73 -30.06
N HIS A 251 -56.58 35.85 -29.53
CA HIS A 251 -57.79 36.05 -28.70
C HIS A 251 -57.57 35.81 -27.20
N GLU A 252 -57.70 36.80 -26.30
CA GLU A 252 -58.57 38.00 -26.26
C GLU A 252 -57.77 39.16 -25.62
N PHE A 253 -57.69 40.36 -26.23
CA PHE A 253 -58.62 41.49 -26.06
C PHE A 253 -59.00 41.66 -24.56
N ASP A 254 -58.79 42.78 -23.86
CA ASP A 254 -58.87 44.14 -24.35
C ASP A 254 -58.60 45.20 -23.25
N ILE A 255 -58.12 46.37 -23.70
CA ILE A 255 -58.41 47.74 -23.21
C ILE A 255 -57.96 48.08 -21.77
N ILE A 256 -57.00 49.01 -21.64
CA ILE A 256 -57.20 50.43 -21.23
C ILE A 256 -55.83 51.13 -21.14
N ARG A 257 -55.62 52.01 -22.13
CA ARG A 257 -55.08 53.40 -22.09
C ARG A 257 -53.81 53.66 -21.28
N THR A 258 -52.67 53.99 -21.88
CA THR A 258 -52.22 55.26 -22.54
C THR A 258 -50.88 55.58 -21.86
N LYS A 259 -49.74 55.51 -22.58
CA LYS A 259 -49.02 56.65 -23.19
C LYS A 259 -48.73 57.77 -22.17
N GLU A 260 -47.53 58.27 -21.98
CA GLU A 260 -46.23 58.19 -22.68
C GLU A 260 -45.25 58.83 -21.69
N GLU A 261 -44.12 58.19 -21.39
CA GLU A 261 -42.83 58.83 -21.02
C GLU A 261 -41.82 57.72 -20.72
N ALA A 262 -41.64 56.87 -21.72
CA ALA A 262 -40.50 55.99 -21.83
C ALA A 262 -39.61 56.54 -22.94
N SER A 263 -38.42 57.07 -22.57
CA SER A 263 -37.21 56.89 -23.40
C SER A 263 -35.94 57.54 -22.84
N THR A 264 -35.96 58.30 -21.74
CA THR A 264 -34.73 58.98 -21.25
C THR A 264 -34.16 58.46 -19.93
N HIS A 265 -34.87 57.64 -19.14
CA HIS A 265 -34.36 57.16 -17.86
C HIS A 265 -33.72 55.76 -17.86
N ARG A 266 -33.89 54.96 -18.93
CA ARG A 266 -33.41 53.56 -18.97
C ARG A 266 -31.92 53.39 -19.31
N ASN A 267 -31.28 54.37 -19.96
CA ASN A 267 -29.86 54.26 -20.32
C ASN A 267 -28.89 54.78 -19.26
N ARG A 268 -29.32 55.70 -18.36
CA ARG A 268 -28.49 56.14 -17.22
C ARG A 268 -28.44 55.12 -16.07
N HIS A 269 -29.54 54.41 -15.81
CA HIS A 269 -29.57 53.39 -14.74
C HIS A 269 -28.75 52.14 -15.07
N LYS A 270 -28.65 51.75 -16.35
CA LYS A 270 -27.91 50.55 -16.76
C LYS A 270 -26.40 50.73 -16.65
N MET A 271 -25.87 51.91 -17.00
CA MET A 271 -24.45 52.25 -16.80
C MET A 271 -24.09 52.42 -15.32
N PHE A 272 -24.96 53.04 -14.51
CA PHE A 272 -24.73 53.20 -13.08
C PHE A 272 -24.73 51.85 -12.32
N LEU A 273 -25.63 50.92 -12.69
CA LEU A 273 -25.68 49.58 -12.09
C LEU A 273 -24.51 48.68 -12.49
N GLN A 274 -23.98 48.81 -13.71
CA GLN A 274 -22.77 48.06 -14.12
C GLN A 274 -21.50 48.54 -13.39
N GLU A 275 -21.39 49.84 -13.13
CA GLU A 275 -20.27 50.40 -12.38
C GLU A 275 -20.37 50.11 -10.86
N LEU A 276 -21.60 50.05 -10.32
CA LEU A 276 -21.85 49.66 -8.93
C LEU A 276 -21.58 48.16 -8.70
N LEU A 277 -21.95 47.30 -9.66
CA LEU A 277 -21.73 45.85 -9.57
C LEU A 277 -20.24 45.48 -9.60
N SER A 278 -19.40 46.17 -10.39
CA SER A 278 -17.95 45.91 -10.40
C SER A 278 -17.27 46.37 -9.10
N LYS A 279 -17.73 47.49 -8.52
CA LYS A 279 -17.24 47.99 -7.22
C LYS A 279 -17.68 47.09 -6.05
N ILE A 280 -18.88 46.52 -6.09
CA ILE A 280 -19.38 45.58 -5.07
C ILE A 280 -18.70 44.21 -5.19
N GLN A 281 -18.41 43.72 -6.40
CA GLN A 281 -17.66 42.45 -6.60
C GLN A 281 -16.23 42.52 -6.04
N CYS A 282 -15.56 43.67 -6.17
CA CYS A 282 -14.23 43.88 -5.61
C CYS A 282 -14.26 44.00 -4.06
N GLY A 283 -15.29 44.64 -3.50
CA GLY A 283 -15.48 44.77 -2.05
C GLY A 283 -15.82 43.45 -1.33
N ILE A 284 -16.65 42.59 -1.95
CA ILE A 284 -17.04 41.29 -1.37
C ILE A 284 -15.86 40.31 -1.37
N TYR A 285 -15.03 40.29 -2.41
CA TYR A 285 -13.81 39.48 -2.43
C TYR A 285 -12.81 39.92 -1.34
N HIS A 286 -12.68 41.23 -1.10
CA HIS A 286 -11.77 41.74 -0.08
C HIS A 286 -12.27 41.47 1.35
N LEU A 287 -13.59 41.58 1.60
CA LEU A 287 -14.24 41.24 2.87
C LEU A 287 -14.27 39.73 3.14
N ALA A 288 -14.43 38.90 2.11
CA ALA A 288 -14.36 37.44 2.22
C ALA A 288 -12.94 36.94 2.52
N PHE A 289 -11.91 37.61 1.98
CA PHE A 289 -10.51 37.32 2.30
C PHE A 289 -10.15 37.72 3.74
N GLN A 290 -10.60 38.90 4.20
CA GLN A 290 -10.39 39.35 5.59
C GLN A 290 -11.17 38.51 6.63
N LYS A 291 -12.40 38.07 6.30
CA LYS A 291 -13.16 37.14 7.17
C LYS A 291 -12.53 35.75 7.21
N ARG A 292 -11.97 35.23 6.11
CA ARG A 292 -11.23 33.95 6.11
C ARG A 292 -9.95 34.00 6.95
N GLN A 293 -9.22 35.12 6.94
CA GLN A 293 -8.05 35.29 7.81
C GLN A 293 -8.41 35.35 9.31
N LYS A 294 -9.49 36.07 9.67
CA LYS A 294 -9.96 36.11 11.08
C LYS A 294 -10.45 34.75 11.58
N ILE A 295 -11.18 34.00 10.75
CA ILE A 295 -11.64 32.65 11.11
C ILE A 295 -10.46 31.68 11.25
N HIS A 296 -9.44 31.77 10.39
CA HIS A 296 -8.23 30.97 10.54
C HIS A 296 -7.43 31.33 11.81
N GLN A 297 -7.34 32.62 12.18
CA GLN A 297 -6.71 33.03 13.45
C GLN A 297 -7.49 32.56 14.68
N SER A 298 -8.82 32.61 14.66
CA SER A 298 -9.66 32.12 15.76
C SER A 298 -9.61 30.60 15.91
N ILE A 299 -9.56 29.85 14.80
CA ILE A 299 -9.37 28.39 14.83
C ILE A 299 -7.97 28.03 15.36
N TYR A 300 -6.94 28.79 14.98
CA TYR A 300 -5.57 28.60 15.48
C TYR A 300 -5.45 28.94 16.98
N GLN A 301 -6.14 29.99 17.45
CA GLN A 301 -6.22 30.31 18.88
C GLN A 301 -6.98 29.25 19.68
N ILE A 302 -8.07 28.68 19.15
CA ILE A 302 -8.78 27.57 19.78
C ILE A 302 -7.90 26.32 19.83
N TYR A 303 -7.12 26.04 18.77
CA TYR A 303 -6.16 24.94 18.75
C TYR A 303 -5.00 25.16 19.74
N LEU A 304 -4.49 26.39 19.86
CA LEU A 304 -3.47 26.77 20.85
C LEU A 304 -3.99 26.67 22.29
N ILE A 305 -5.24 27.10 22.55
CA ILE A 305 -5.87 26.98 23.87
C ILE A 305 -6.09 25.50 24.21
N LYS A 306 -6.44 24.64 23.24
CA LYS A 306 -6.57 23.19 23.44
C LYS A 306 -5.22 22.52 23.75
N ILE A 307 -4.15 22.93 23.07
CA ILE A 307 -2.76 22.48 23.32
C ILE A 307 -2.24 23.01 24.67
N LEU A 308 -2.56 24.25 25.05
CA LEU A 308 -2.20 24.82 26.35
C LEU A 308 -2.96 24.16 27.51
N LEU A 309 -4.23 23.80 27.32
CA LEU A 309 -5.02 23.07 28.30
C LEU A 309 -4.54 21.62 28.46
N GLN A 310 -4.15 20.93 27.38
CA GLN A 310 -3.51 19.61 27.45
C GLN A 310 -2.14 19.66 28.14
N ASN A 311 -1.33 20.68 27.88
CA ASN A 311 -0.05 20.88 28.55
C ASN A 311 -0.18 21.29 30.03
N MET A 312 -1.23 22.05 30.39
CA MET A 312 -1.55 22.37 31.78
C MET A 312 -2.00 21.14 32.57
N PHE A 313 -2.79 20.25 31.95
CA PHE A 313 -3.22 18.99 32.57
C PHE A 313 -2.04 18.03 32.78
N CYS A 314 -1.13 17.94 31.81
CA CYS A 314 0.12 17.16 31.96
C CYS A 314 1.06 17.75 33.03
N ARG A 315 1.15 19.09 33.17
CA ARG A 315 1.97 19.75 34.21
C ARG A 315 1.42 19.62 35.63
N GLN A 316 0.11 19.43 35.80
CA GLN A 316 -0.49 19.18 37.13
C GLN A 316 -0.31 17.73 37.60
N LEU A 317 -0.24 16.76 36.68
CA LEU A 317 0.02 15.35 37.00
C LEU A 317 1.50 15.09 37.33
N THR A 318 2.45 15.79 36.69
CA THR A 318 3.89 15.62 36.96
C THR A 318 4.39 16.28 38.26
N ARG A 319 3.61 17.19 38.87
CA ARG A 319 4.00 17.85 40.14
C ARG A 319 3.57 17.12 41.42
N ARG A 320 2.81 16.02 41.33
CA ARG A 320 2.34 15.27 42.52
C ARG A 320 3.10 13.98 42.83
N LEU A 321 4.10 13.59 42.03
CA LEU A 321 4.78 12.29 42.18
C LEU A 321 6.27 12.33 42.56
N PHE A 322 6.86 13.50 42.83
CA PHE A 322 8.26 13.58 43.27
C PHE A 322 8.42 14.26 44.63
N THR A 323 8.12 13.50 45.69
CA THR A 323 8.75 13.68 47.01
C THR A 323 9.11 12.32 47.58
N LYS A 324 10.33 11.84 47.32
CA LYS A 324 11.26 11.28 48.31
C LYS A 324 12.47 10.69 47.60
N SER A 325 13.62 11.29 47.92
CA SER A 325 14.98 10.87 47.62
C SER A 325 15.25 9.41 47.98
N ARG A 326 15.69 8.62 47.01
CA ARG A 326 16.63 7.50 47.21
C ARG A 326 17.51 7.40 45.97
N GLU A 327 18.82 7.49 46.19
CA GLU A 327 19.85 7.17 45.19
C GLU A 327 19.67 5.73 44.70
N PRO A 328 19.67 5.46 43.39
CA PRO A 328 19.90 4.14 42.87
C PRO A 328 21.30 4.04 42.27
N ILE A 329 22.05 3.07 42.79
CA ILE A 329 23.17 2.44 42.10
C ILE A 329 22.63 1.90 40.76
N GLU A 330 23.04 2.48 39.63
CA GLU A 330 22.72 1.95 38.30
C GLU A 330 23.69 0.79 37.97
N PRO A 331 23.20 -0.43 37.67
CA PRO A 331 23.96 -1.42 36.94
C PRO A 331 23.92 -1.09 35.42
N PRO A 332 24.90 -1.58 34.64
CA PRO A 332 25.07 -1.16 33.26
C PRO A 332 23.89 -1.62 32.40
N TYR A 333 23.39 -0.71 31.56
CA TYR A 333 22.40 -1.01 30.53
C TYR A 333 22.92 -2.16 29.65
N LEU A 334 22.35 -3.36 29.82
CA LEU A 334 22.38 -4.39 28.79
C LEU A 334 21.62 -3.87 27.57
N GLU A 335 22.08 -4.20 26.37
CA GLU A 335 21.33 -4.05 25.13
C GLU A 335 19.86 -4.43 25.36
N LEU A 336 18.94 -3.51 25.07
CA LEU A 336 17.50 -3.75 25.13
C LEU A 336 17.20 -5.03 24.36
N GLN A 337 16.81 -6.07 25.09
CA GLN A 337 16.31 -7.31 24.52
C GLN A 337 15.16 -6.92 23.59
N ARG A 338 15.24 -7.31 22.32
CA ARG A 338 14.16 -7.02 21.37
C ARG A 338 12.93 -7.81 21.81
N ASP A 339 11.92 -7.10 22.28
CA ASP A 339 10.64 -7.70 22.63
C ASP A 339 9.92 -8.14 21.35
N PHE A 340 9.34 -9.34 21.40
CA PHE A 340 8.49 -9.91 20.37
C PHE A 340 7.14 -10.22 21.02
N LEU A 341 6.04 -10.04 20.28
CA LEU A 341 4.71 -10.33 20.80
C LEU A 341 4.55 -11.82 21.05
N GLU A 342 4.16 -12.20 22.25
CA GLU A 342 3.69 -13.56 22.51
C GLU A 342 2.32 -13.76 21.83
N PRO A 343 2.15 -14.77 20.95
CA PRO A 343 0.87 -15.06 20.30
C PRO A 343 -0.30 -15.18 21.28
N ALA A 344 -0.04 -15.72 22.47
CA ALA A 344 -1.03 -15.87 23.54
C ALA A 344 -1.53 -14.53 24.08
N GLU A 345 -0.61 -13.59 24.33
CA GLU A 345 -0.95 -12.27 24.86
C GLU A 345 -1.74 -11.47 23.82
N PHE A 346 -1.29 -11.49 22.56
CA PHE A 346 -2.00 -10.81 21.48
C PHE A 346 -3.39 -11.41 21.22
N TYR A 347 -3.54 -12.74 21.30
CA TYR A 347 -4.85 -13.40 21.21
C TYR A 347 -5.80 -12.98 22.35
N GLN A 348 -5.27 -12.88 23.58
CA GLN A 348 -6.04 -12.40 24.73
C GLN A 348 -6.45 -10.94 24.56
N GLU A 349 -5.57 -10.09 24.03
CA GLU A 349 -5.87 -8.68 23.77
C GLU A 349 -7.01 -8.53 22.74
N LEU A 350 -6.95 -9.28 21.65
CA LEU A 350 -8.07 -9.35 20.68
C LEU A 350 -9.37 -9.83 21.34
N SER A 351 -9.28 -10.82 22.23
CA SER A 351 -10.44 -11.35 22.96
C SER A 351 -11.07 -10.29 23.89
N LYS A 352 -10.27 -9.42 24.53
CA LYS A 352 -10.78 -8.29 25.34
C LYS A 352 -11.61 -7.31 24.51
N HIS A 353 -11.26 -7.12 23.24
CA HIS A 353 -12.05 -6.33 22.29
C HIS A 353 -13.28 -7.06 21.73
N GLY A 354 -13.52 -8.31 22.13
CA GLY A 354 -14.68 -9.12 21.71
C GLY A 354 -14.48 -9.88 20.40
N VAL A 355 -13.26 -9.97 19.88
CA VAL A 355 -12.95 -10.82 18.72
C VAL A 355 -13.11 -12.28 19.15
N SER A 356 -13.95 -13.00 18.42
CA SER A 356 -14.21 -14.43 18.66
C SER A 356 -14.44 -15.18 17.35
N PHE A 357 -14.07 -14.58 16.22
CA PHE A 357 -14.13 -15.23 14.92
C PHE A 357 -12.92 -14.82 14.09
N TYR A 358 -12.24 -15.82 13.53
CA TYR A 358 -11.02 -15.68 12.75
C TYR A 358 -11.21 -16.40 11.42
N ALA A 359 -10.94 -15.71 10.31
CA ALA A 359 -10.94 -16.34 8.99
C ALA A 359 -9.75 -15.85 8.16
N GLY A 360 -9.18 -16.72 7.34
CA GLY A 360 -8.05 -16.28 6.52
C GLY A 360 -7.30 -17.39 5.80
N VAL A 361 -6.33 -16.96 4.99
CA VAL A 361 -5.35 -17.83 4.34
C VAL A 361 -4.03 -17.72 5.11
N PRO A 362 -3.39 -18.83 5.52
CA PRO A 362 -2.19 -18.77 6.36
C PRO A 362 -1.03 -18.04 5.66
N ASP A 363 -0.28 -17.26 6.43
CA ASP A 363 0.88 -16.49 5.98
C ASP A 363 2.13 -16.84 6.81
N SER A 364 3.30 -16.75 6.18
CA SER A 364 4.59 -17.04 6.81
C SER A 364 4.99 -16.08 7.94
N LEU A 365 4.54 -14.81 7.93
CA LEU A 365 4.81 -13.86 9.01
C LEU A 365 3.79 -13.98 10.15
N LEU A 366 2.60 -14.49 9.84
CA LEU A 366 1.52 -14.76 10.79
C LEU A 366 1.50 -16.20 11.32
N LYS A 367 2.41 -17.07 10.85
CA LYS A 367 2.37 -18.52 11.09
C LYS A 367 2.22 -18.88 12.58
N ASP A 368 2.94 -18.18 13.46
CA ASP A 368 3.01 -18.47 14.89
C ASP A 368 1.69 -18.06 15.56
N PHE A 369 1.16 -16.88 15.22
CA PHE A 369 -0.15 -16.43 15.66
C PHE A 369 -1.28 -17.32 15.13
N CYS A 370 -1.29 -17.64 13.83
CA CYS A 370 -2.31 -18.51 13.24
C CYS A 370 -2.27 -19.92 13.83
N ALA A 371 -1.08 -20.45 14.14
CA ALA A 371 -0.95 -21.73 14.84
C ALA A 371 -1.52 -21.66 16.27
N TYR A 372 -1.31 -20.54 16.98
CA TYR A 372 -1.92 -20.33 18.29
C TYR A 372 -3.45 -20.27 18.20
N VAL A 373 -3.99 -19.50 17.25
CA VAL A 373 -5.44 -19.43 17.00
C VAL A 373 -6.01 -20.81 16.68
N GLN A 374 -5.34 -21.59 15.84
CA GLN A 374 -5.77 -22.95 15.48
C GLN A 374 -5.87 -23.90 16.68
N ASP A 375 -4.96 -23.79 17.65
CA ASP A 375 -4.97 -24.65 18.85
C ASP A 375 -5.95 -24.17 19.93
N ASN A 376 -6.32 -22.88 19.97
CA ASN A 376 -7.02 -22.28 21.12
C ASN A 376 -8.39 -21.68 20.79
N ALA A 377 -8.70 -21.40 19.52
CA ALA A 377 -10.02 -20.92 19.13
C ALA A 377 -11.05 -22.06 19.24
N PRO A 378 -12.27 -21.78 19.74
CA PRO A 378 -13.33 -22.78 19.79
C PRO A 378 -13.67 -23.35 18.39
N PRO A 379 -14.15 -24.60 18.29
CA PRO A 379 -14.60 -25.17 17.03
C PRO A 379 -15.59 -24.26 16.31
N GLY A 380 -15.36 -24.01 15.01
CA GLY A 380 -16.18 -23.13 14.18
C GLY A 380 -15.91 -21.62 14.35
N GLN A 381 -15.02 -21.22 15.27
CA GLN A 381 -14.60 -19.82 15.45
C GLN A 381 -13.29 -19.49 14.74
N HIS A 382 -12.59 -20.48 14.20
CA HIS A 382 -11.45 -20.28 13.30
C HIS A 382 -11.65 -21.08 12.03
N ILE A 383 -11.61 -20.39 10.89
CA ILE A 383 -11.85 -20.98 9.57
C ILE A 383 -10.71 -20.61 8.63
N ILE A 384 -9.91 -21.62 8.29
CA ILE A 384 -8.96 -21.50 7.18
C ILE A 384 -9.76 -21.56 5.89
N THR A 385 -9.73 -20.47 5.12
CA THR A 385 -10.51 -20.31 3.89
C THR A 385 -9.69 -20.65 2.66
N ALA A 386 -10.35 -21.09 1.59
CA ALA A 386 -9.69 -21.38 0.31
C ALA A 386 -9.02 -20.15 -0.34
N ASN A 387 -9.58 -18.95 -0.15
CA ASN A 387 -9.00 -17.68 -0.61
C ASN A 387 -9.41 -16.52 0.31
N GLU A 388 -8.67 -15.42 0.25
CA GLU A 388 -8.86 -14.26 1.13
C GLU A 388 -10.20 -13.56 0.90
N GLY A 389 -10.73 -13.59 -0.33
CA GLY A 389 -12.04 -13.01 -0.62
C GLY A 389 -13.19 -13.75 0.08
N THR A 390 -13.08 -15.08 0.17
CA THR A 390 -13.96 -15.92 0.98
C THR A 390 -13.82 -15.59 2.47
N ALA A 391 -12.60 -15.33 2.97
CA ALA A 391 -12.40 -14.89 4.36
C ALA A 391 -13.17 -13.60 4.68
N VAL A 392 -13.08 -12.59 3.80
CA VAL A 392 -13.84 -11.34 3.93
C VAL A 392 -15.35 -11.59 3.91
N SER A 393 -15.82 -12.46 3.01
CA SER A 393 -17.24 -12.77 2.88
C SER A 393 -17.78 -13.51 4.10
N MET A 394 -17.02 -14.46 4.66
CA MET A 394 -17.38 -15.17 5.90
C MET A 394 -17.37 -14.24 7.11
N ALA A 395 -16.36 -13.38 7.22
CA ALA A 395 -16.29 -12.35 8.25
C ALA A 395 -17.48 -11.40 8.17
N ALA A 396 -17.87 -10.98 6.96
CA ALA A 396 -19.06 -10.17 6.76
C ALA A 396 -20.33 -10.90 7.23
N GLY A 397 -20.52 -12.17 6.85
CA GLY A 397 -21.64 -12.99 7.32
C GLY A 397 -21.68 -13.11 8.85
N TYR A 398 -20.53 -13.34 9.48
CA TYR A 398 -20.40 -13.39 10.94
C TYR A 398 -20.81 -12.08 11.61
N TYR A 399 -20.31 -10.94 11.12
CA TYR A 399 -20.68 -9.62 11.66
C TYR A 399 -22.18 -9.36 11.49
N LEU A 400 -22.75 -9.64 10.31
CA LEU A 400 -24.17 -9.44 10.05
C LEU A 400 -25.06 -10.27 10.98
N ALA A 401 -24.63 -11.49 11.32
CA ALA A 401 -25.37 -12.37 12.22
C ALA A 401 -25.23 -11.99 13.71
N THR A 402 -24.07 -11.47 14.13
CA THR A 402 -23.72 -11.35 15.55
C THR A 402 -23.47 -9.93 16.05
N LYS A 403 -23.25 -8.98 15.13
CA LYS A 403 -22.70 -7.63 15.37
C LYS A 403 -21.33 -7.60 16.07
N LYS A 404 -20.63 -8.73 16.15
CA LYS A 404 -19.28 -8.83 16.70
C LYS A 404 -18.26 -8.66 15.58
N ILE A 405 -17.20 -7.88 15.85
CA ILE A 405 -16.15 -7.59 14.87
C ILE A 405 -15.25 -8.83 14.70
N PRO A 406 -15.17 -9.42 13.50
CA PRO A 406 -14.28 -10.54 13.22
C PRO A 406 -12.85 -10.09 12.90
N CYS A 407 -11.91 -11.03 12.94
CA CYS A 407 -10.53 -10.85 12.48
C CYS A 407 -10.31 -11.64 11.17
N VAL A 408 -9.81 -10.96 10.14
CA VAL A 408 -9.43 -11.54 8.85
C VAL A 408 -7.91 -11.47 8.70
N TYR A 409 -7.24 -12.62 8.58
CA TYR A 409 -5.79 -12.65 8.39
C TYR A 409 -5.39 -13.07 6.97
N LEU A 410 -4.32 -12.47 6.46
CA LEU A 410 -3.81 -12.75 5.12
C LEU A 410 -2.38 -12.26 4.94
N GLN A 411 -1.70 -12.77 3.92
CA GLN A 411 -0.49 -12.14 3.38
C GLN A 411 -0.89 -10.91 2.54
N ASN A 412 -0.03 -9.90 2.46
CA ASN A 412 -0.26 -8.74 1.58
C ASN A 412 -0.42 -9.08 0.09
N SER A 413 0.03 -10.24 -0.38
CA SER A 413 -0.28 -10.73 -1.73
C SER A 413 -1.75 -11.06 -1.94
N GLY A 414 -2.43 -11.46 -0.87
CA GLY A 414 -3.87 -11.68 -0.82
C GLY A 414 -4.69 -10.41 -0.96
N LEU A 415 -4.06 -9.22 -0.94
CA LEU A 415 -4.77 -7.96 -1.16
C LEU A 415 -5.56 -7.96 -2.47
N GLY A 416 -5.00 -8.54 -3.53
CA GLY A 416 -5.69 -8.68 -4.82
C GLY A 416 -7.02 -9.42 -4.72
N ASN A 417 -7.09 -10.46 -3.89
CA ASN A 417 -8.30 -11.27 -3.67
C ASN A 417 -9.33 -10.53 -2.81
N ILE A 418 -8.91 -9.63 -1.93
CA ILE A 418 -9.85 -8.87 -1.09
C ILE A 418 -10.33 -7.57 -1.71
N VAL A 419 -9.67 -7.03 -2.76
CA VAL A 419 -10.06 -5.71 -3.33
C VAL A 419 -11.55 -5.67 -3.64
N ASN A 420 -12.08 -6.67 -4.36
CA ASN A 420 -13.49 -6.70 -4.70
C ASN A 420 -14.40 -6.80 -3.45
N PRO A 421 -14.32 -7.85 -2.60
CA PRO A 421 -15.21 -7.96 -1.44
C PRO A 421 -14.98 -6.86 -0.39
N TYR A 422 -13.81 -6.24 -0.32
CA TYR A 422 -13.64 -5.04 0.48
C TYR A 422 -14.43 -3.87 -0.12
N MET A 423 -14.17 -3.52 -1.38
CA MET A 423 -14.74 -2.31 -2.02
C MET A 423 -16.25 -2.40 -2.24
N SER A 424 -16.77 -3.58 -2.56
CA SER A 424 -18.18 -3.80 -2.94
C SER A 424 -19.05 -4.40 -1.83
N LEU A 425 -18.46 -4.81 -0.70
CA LEU A 425 -19.19 -5.34 0.44
C LEU A 425 -18.80 -4.63 1.74
N ALA A 426 -17.54 -4.74 2.19
CA ALA A 426 -17.17 -4.29 3.53
C ALA A 426 -17.03 -2.75 3.69
N HIS A 427 -16.72 -2.03 2.62
CA HIS A 427 -16.39 -0.62 2.65
C HIS A 427 -17.48 0.28 3.29
N PRO A 428 -17.12 1.32 4.09
CA PRO A 428 -18.06 2.23 4.78
C PRO A 428 -19.17 2.84 3.92
N LYS A 429 -18.88 3.11 2.64
CA LYS A 429 -19.83 3.71 1.69
C LYS A 429 -20.76 2.68 1.00
N VAL A 430 -20.64 1.39 1.33
CA VAL A 430 -21.49 0.33 0.76
C VAL A 430 -22.36 -0.29 1.85
N TYR A 431 -21.93 -1.38 2.50
CA TYR A 431 -22.64 -1.93 3.66
C TYR A 431 -22.02 -1.52 5.00
N GLY A 432 -20.81 -0.98 5.00
CA GLY A 432 -20.12 -0.51 6.21
C GLY A 432 -19.98 -1.59 7.27
N ILE A 433 -19.24 -2.65 6.93
CA ILE A 433 -19.05 -3.82 7.78
C ILE A 433 -17.68 -3.72 8.46
N PRO A 434 -17.61 -3.47 9.78
CA PRO A 434 -16.36 -3.45 10.51
C PRO A 434 -15.77 -4.86 10.64
N MET A 435 -14.48 -4.97 10.34
CA MET A 435 -13.65 -6.16 10.53
C MET A 435 -12.19 -5.74 10.67
N LEU A 436 -11.46 -6.45 11.51
CA LEU A 436 -10.02 -6.24 11.68
C LEU A 436 -9.28 -7.07 10.64
N TYR A 437 -8.39 -6.45 9.87
CA TYR A 437 -7.47 -7.15 8.99
C TYR A 437 -6.11 -7.28 9.66
N LEU A 438 -5.55 -8.50 9.71
CA LEU A 438 -4.17 -8.75 10.11
C LEU A 438 -3.37 -9.13 8.86
N ILE A 439 -2.53 -8.23 8.37
CA ILE A 439 -1.86 -8.37 7.07
C ILE A 439 -0.36 -8.58 7.25
N GLY A 440 0.15 -9.75 6.86
CA GLY A 440 1.60 -10.00 6.80
C GLY A 440 2.27 -9.13 5.73
N TRP A 441 3.17 -8.23 6.13
CA TRP A 441 3.87 -7.30 5.22
C TRP A 441 5.14 -7.92 4.64
N ARG A 442 4.98 -8.84 3.69
CA ARG A 442 6.11 -9.39 2.91
C ARG A 442 6.66 -8.34 1.95
N GLY A 443 7.98 -8.36 1.74
CA GLY A 443 8.66 -7.36 0.91
C GLY A 443 8.63 -5.93 1.48
N GLU A 444 8.70 -5.78 2.82
CA GLU A 444 8.88 -4.49 3.48
C GLU A 444 10.04 -3.69 2.83
N PRO A 445 9.85 -2.40 2.46
CA PRO A 445 10.90 -1.59 1.89
C PRO A 445 12.20 -1.61 2.72
N GLY A 446 13.33 -1.86 2.06
CA GLY A 446 14.64 -1.96 2.72
C GLY A 446 14.97 -3.32 3.34
N LYS A 447 14.07 -4.32 3.25
CA LYS A 447 14.33 -5.69 3.70
C LYS A 447 14.48 -6.65 2.52
N LYS A 448 15.36 -7.65 2.66
CA LYS A 448 15.50 -8.74 1.68
C LYS A 448 14.28 -9.67 1.75
N ASP A 449 13.70 -9.95 0.59
CA ASP A 449 12.64 -10.94 0.38
C ASP A 449 12.65 -11.37 -1.10
N GLU A 450 11.76 -12.29 -1.48
CA GLU A 450 11.64 -12.74 -2.87
C GLU A 450 11.20 -11.62 -3.83
N PRO A 451 11.62 -11.66 -5.11
CA PRO A 451 11.29 -10.62 -6.09
C PRO A 451 9.80 -10.28 -6.16
N GLN A 452 8.93 -11.29 -6.14
CA GLN A 452 7.47 -11.11 -6.17
C GLN A 452 6.92 -10.43 -4.91
N HIS A 453 7.52 -10.68 -3.74
CA HIS A 453 7.12 -10.01 -2.51
C HIS A 453 7.56 -8.55 -2.50
N LEU A 454 8.77 -8.24 -2.99
CA LEU A 454 9.29 -6.86 -3.03
C LEU A 454 8.39 -5.92 -3.86
N VAL A 455 7.84 -6.42 -4.98
CA VAL A 455 6.95 -5.64 -5.83
C VAL A 455 5.68 -5.24 -5.06
N GLN A 456 5.02 -6.20 -4.41
CA GLN A 456 3.77 -5.94 -3.69
C GLN A 456 4.00 -5.21 -2.37
N GLY A 457 5.02 -5.58 -1.60
CA GLY A 457 5.37 -4.97 -0.33
C GLY A 457 5.67 -3.47 -0.44
N LYS A 458 6.32 -3.05 -1.53
CA LYS A 458 6.55 -1.62 -1.84
C LYS A 458 5.26 -0.85 -2.17
N ARG A 459 4.22 -1.51 -2.66
CA ARG A 459 2.97 -0.88 -3.13
C ARG A 459 1.81 -0.99 -2.15
N MET A 460 1.88 -1.92 -1.20
CA MET A 460 0.84 -2.25 -0.23
C MET A 460 0.19 -1.01 0.40
N ASN A 461 1.00 -0.11 0.98
CA ASN A 461 0.51 1.10 1.65
C ASN A 461 -0.28 2.02 0.71
N GLY A 462 0.18 2.15 -0.54
CA GLY A 462 -0.55 2.91 -1.56
C GLY A 462 -1.88 2.26 -1.91
N ILE A 463 -1.92 0.93 -2.08
CA ILE A 463 -3.16 0.18 -2.35
C ILE A 463 -4.16 0.38 -1.21
N LEU A 464 -3.73 0.23 0.05
CA LEU A 464 -4.59 0.42 1.21
C LEU A 464 -5.14 1.86 1.29
N THR A 465 -4.29 2.84 1.02
CA THR A 465 -4.68 4.27 0.99
C THR A 465 -5.71 4.56 -0.10
N GLU A 466 -5.51 4.05 -1.31
CA GLU A 466 -6.45 4.22 -2.44
C GLU A 466 -7.79 3.48 -2.20
N MET A 467 -7.74 2.33 -1.51
CA MET A 467 -8.92 1.63 -1.02
C MET A 467 -9.63 2.38 0.14
N GLY A 468 -9.03 3.46 0.66
CA GLY A 468 -9.55 4.18 1.82
C GLY A 468 -9.55 3.36 3.12
N MET A 469 -8.76 2.29 3.17
CA MET A 469 -8.59 1.45 4.35
C MET A 469 -7.63 2.13 5.31
N GLN A 470 -8.05 2.32 6.56
CA GLN A 470 -7.15 2.80 7.60
C GLN A 470 -6.26 1.66 8.08
N TYR A 471 -5.00 1.96 8.34
CA TYR A 471 -4.05 0.96 8.80
C TYR A 471 -2.94 1.53 9.66
N ASP A 472 -2.41 0.69 10.54
CA ASP A 472 -1.19 0.93 11.31
C ASP A 472 -0.26 -0.28 11.23
N VAL A 473 1.01 -0.06 11.56
CA VAL A 473 1.95 -1.17 11.79
C VAL A 473 1.70 -1.72 13.19
N LEU A 474 1.59 -3.06 13.31
CA LEU A 474 1.51 -3.72 14.61
C LEU A 474 2.89 -3.63 15.31
N PRO A 475 2.98 -3.03 16.51
CA PRO A 475 4.20 -3.04 17.32
C PRO A 475 4.56 -4.47 17.75
N ASP A 476 5.85 -4.76 17.94
CA ASP A 476 6.34 -6.09 18.36
C ASP A 476 6.38 -6.28 19.89
N TYR A 477 5.68 -5.44 20.66
CA TYR A 477 5.53 -5.53 22.12
C TYR A 477 4.08 -5.22 22.55
N ILE A 478 3.67 -5.76 23.71
CA ILE A 478 2.25 -5.88 24.08
C ILE A 478 1.55 -4.55 24.36
N GLU A 479 2.21 -3.59 25.01
CA GLU A 479 1.64 -2.28 25.31
C GLU A 479 1.30 -1.52 24.04
N GLY A 480 2.23 -1.50 23.08
CA GLY A 480 2.01 -0.85 21.78
C GLY A 480 0.95 -1.57 20.95
N ALA A 481 0.91 -2.90 21.00
CA ALA A 481 -0.15 -3.67 20.34
C ALA A 481 -1.54 -3.36 20.92
N ALA A 482 -1.66 -3.21 22.24
CA ALA A 482 -2.91 -2.83 22.90
C ALA A 482 -3.36 -1.41 22.48
N GLU A 483 -2.46 -0.41 22.47
CA GLU A 483 -2.78 0.97 22.06
C GLU A 483 -3.27 1.06 20.61
N VAL A 484 -2.63 0.31 19.70
CA VAL A 484 -3.01 0.24 18.30
C VAL A 484 -4.35 -0.50 18.11
N LEU A 485 -4.61 -1.54 18.91
CA LEU A 485 -5.91 -2.21 18.91
C LEU A 485 -7.03 -1.30 19.41
N ASP A 486 -6.82 -0.55 20.49
CA ASP A 486 -7.78 0.45 20.98
C ASP A 486 -8.16 1.44 19.85
N THR A 487 -7.14 1.95 19.15
CA THR A 487 -7.32 2.86 18.02
C THR A 487 -8.10 2.22 16.87
N ALA A 488 -7.72 0.99 16.49
CA ALA A 488 -8.38 0.24 15.43
C ALA A 488 -9.86 -0.03 15.76
N PHE A 489 -10.16 -0.51 16.96
CA PHE A 489 -11.54 -0.82 17.38
C PHE A 489 -12.40 0.42 17.54
N TYR A 490 -11.83 1.53 18.03
CA TYR A 490 -12.52 2.81 18.05
C TYR A 490 -12.86 3.28 16.63
N SER A 491 -11.90 3.19 15.69
CA SER A 491 -12.12 3.55 14.29
C SER A 491 -13.19 2.68 13.63
N MET A 492 -13.10 1.35 13.75
CA MET A 492 -14.07 0.43 13.15
C MET A 492 -15.50 0.70 13.63
N LYS A 493 -15.69 0.99 14.92
CA LYS A 493 -16.99 1.33 15.51
C LYS A 493 -17.53 2.68 15.04
N THR A 494 -16.67 3.69 14.91
CA THR A 494 -17.09 5.05 14.55
C THR A 494 -17.30 5.25 13.05
N ARG A 495 -16.43 4.65 12.23
CA ARG A 495 -16.51 4.72 10.76
C ARG A 495 -17.38 3.65 10.14
N ASN A 496 -17.74 2.63 10.91
CA ASN A 496 -18.49 1.46 10.45
C ASN A 496 -17.84 0.82 9.22
N GLY A 497 -16.59 0.39 9.39
CA GLY A 497 -15.85 -0.27 8.32
C GLY A 497 -14.50 -0.81 8.75
N PRO A 498 -13.74 -1.41 7.83
CA PRO A 498 -12.58 -2.21 8.22
C PRO A 498 -11.34 -1.40 8.60
N TYR A 499 -10.46 -2.02 9.38
CA TYR A 499 -9.16 -1.48 9.79
C TYR A 499 -8.07 -2.54 9.62
N ALA A 500 -6.88 -2.16 9.17
CA ALA A 500 -5.77 -3.10 8.98
C ALA A 500 -4.61 -2.88 9.94
N LEU A 501 -4.04 -3.98 10.42
CA LEU A 501 -2.79 -4.03 11.16
C LEU A 501 -1.75 -4.75 10.31
N LEU A 502 -0.64 -4.06 10.04
CA LEU A 502 0.45 -4.55 9.21
C LEU A 502 1.49 -5.24 10.09
N VAL A 503 1.67 -6.53 9.88
CA VAL A 503 2.59 -7.36 10.66
C VAL A 503 3.92 -7.48 9.95
N LYS A 504 4.97 -6.97 10.60
CA LYS A 504 6.35 -7.04 10.09
C LYS A 504 6.98 -8.40 10.35
N ARG A 505 8.12 -8.64 9.69
CA ARG A 505 8.91 -9.83 9.93
C ARG A 505 9.42 -9.87 11.37
N GLN A 506 9.31 -11.06 12.00
CA GLN A 506 9.66 -11.27 13.41
C GLN A 506 8.87 -10.30 14.31
N CYS A 507 7.55 -10.30 14.20
CA CYS A 507 6.67 -9.56 15.12
C CYS A 507 6.26 -10.44 16.31
N PHE A 508 6.02 -11.73 16.06
CA PHE A 508 5.64 -12.70 17.09
C PHE A 508 6.82 -13.59 17.52
N THR A 509 6.77 -14.06 18.76
CA THR A 509 7.61 -15.18 19.24
C THR A 509 7.21 -16.49 18.55
N ASN A 510 8.11 -17.47 18.59
CA ASN A 510 7.88 -18.74 17.93
C ASN A 510 6.79 -19.54 18.67
N TYR A 511 5.76 -19.96 17.95
CA TYR A 511 4.75 -20.89 18.44
C TYR A 511 4.55 -22.01 17.43
N LYS A 512 4.69 -23.26 17.88
CA LYS A 512 4.50 -24.43 17.03
C LYS A 512 3.11 -25.00 17.27
N LEU A 513 2.40 -25.26 16.18
CA LEU A 513 1.12 -25.95 16.18
C LEU A 513 1.24 -27.28 16.92
N LYS A 514 0.42 -27.49 17.96
CA LYS A 514 0.47 -28.70 18.78
C LYS A 514 -0.21 -29.87 18.09
N ASN A 515 -1.36 -29.60 17.46
CA ASN A 515 -2.18 -30.60 16.79
C ASN A 515 -2.01 -30.51 15.27
N VAL A 516 -0.86 -30.98 14.76
CA VAL A 516 -0.63 -31.06 13.31
C VAL A 516 -1.48 -32.19 12.74
N ALA A 517 -2.25 -31.90 11.69
CA ALA A 517 -2.96 -32.92 10.93
C ALA A 517 -1.96 -33.95 10.39
N LYS A 518 -2.14 -35.21 10.77
CA LYS A 518 -1.35 -36.33 10.26
C LYS A 518 -2.25 -37.19 9.38
N ASN A 519 -1.73 -37.58 8.23
CA ASN A 519 -2.32 -38.62 7.40
C ASN A 519 -1.43 -39.87 7.42
N ASN A 520 -1.96 -40.99 6.93
CA ASN A 520 -1.28 -42.29 6.95
C ASN A 520 -0.54 -42.59 5.64
N TYR A 521 -0.43 -41.61 4.74
CA TYR A 521 0.25 -41.79 3.46
C TYR A 521 1.77 -41.94 3.68
N GLN A 522 2.41 -42.73 2.82
CA GLN A 522 3.82 -43.10 3.01
C GLN A 522 4.77 -42.17 2.26
N LEU A 523 4.38 -41.72 1.06
CA LEU A 523 5.21 -40.91 0.19
C LEU A 523 5.27 -39.45 0.62
N THR A 524 6.47 -38.88 0.59
CA THR A 524 6.66 -37.43 0.63
C THR A 524 6.33 -36.79 -0.72
N ARG A 525 6.09 -35.46 -0.73
CA ARG A 525 5.95 -34.67 -1.96
C ARG A 525 7.12 -34.88 -2.91
N GLU A 526 8.34 -34.85 -2.38
CA GLU A 526 9.56 -34.98 -3.16
C GLU A 526 9.73 -36.37 -3.78
N GLU A 527 9.41 -37.44 -3.05
CA GLU A 527 9.45 -38.81 -3.59
C GLU A 527 8.43 -38.99 -4.72
N ALA A 528 7.21 -38.50 -4.53
CA ALA A 528 6.18 -38.52 -5.57
C ALA A 528 6.60 -37.69 -6.80
N LEU A 529 7.13 -36.49 -6.58
CA LEU A 529 7.62 -35.63 -7.65
C LEU A 529 8.78 -36.27 -8.41
N THR A 530 9.67 -36.96 -7.71
CA THR A 530 10.78 -37.70 -8.34
C THR A 530 10.24 -38.75 -9.30
N GLU A 531 9.26 -39.55 -8.88
CA GLU A 531 8.64 -40.57 -9.72
C GLU A 531 7.91 -39.95 -10.94
N VAL A 532 7.18 -38.85 -10.74
CA VAL A 532 6.51 -38.12 -11.85
C VAL A 532 7.53 -37.63 -12.88
N ILE A 533 8.63 -37.00 -12.44
CA ILE A 533 9.62 -36.41 -13.34
C ILE A 533 10.47 -37.48 -14.04
N GLN A 534 10.81 -38.58 -13.38
CA GLN A 534 11.52 -39.70 -14.02
C GLN A 534 10.71 -40.36 -15.13
N ASN A 535 9.38 -40.33 -15.04
CA ASN A 535 8.47 -40.84 -16.07
C ASN A 535 7.95 -39.76 -17.03
N SER A 536 8.47 -38.53 -16.93
CA SER A 536 8.22 -37.44 -17.89
C SER A 536 9.18 -37.51 -19.07
N ARG A 537 8.76 -37.02 -20.23
CA ARG A 537 9.59 -36.99 -21.45
C ARG A 537 10.30 -35.64 -21.58
N PRO A 538 11.44 -35.57 -22.29
CA PRO A 538 12.21 -34.33 -22.44
C PRO A 538 11.43 -33.17 -23.06
N LEU A 539 10.42 -33.44 -23.89
CA LEU A 539 9.58 -32.43 -24.55
C LEU A 539 8.27 -32.15 -23.82
N ASP A 540 8.02 -32.76 -22.66
CA ASP A 540 6.85 -32.44 -21.87
C ASP A 540 7.06 -31.08 -21.17
N VAL A 541 6.02 -30.24 -21.19
CA VAL A 541 6.02 -28.92 -20.56
C VAL A 541 5.46 -29.06 -19.15
N CYS A 542 6.15 -28.51 -18.15
CA CYS A 542 5.68 -28.53 -16.77
C CYS A 542 5.36 -27.12 -16.28
N VAL A 543 4.21 -26.93 -15.64
CA VAL A 543 3.86 -25.71 -14.92
C VAL A 543 3.64 -26.09 -13.46
N SER A 544 4.54 -25.65 -12.58
CA SER A 544 4.52 -26.01 -11.16
C SER A 544 3.96 -24.88 -10.31
N THR A 545 3.14 -25.23 -9.33
CA THR A 545 2.46 -24.28 -8.45
C THR A 545 3.42 -23.62 -7.43
N THR A 546 2.91 -22.61 -6.75
CA THR A 546 3.62 -21.87 -5.70
C THR A 546 4.00 -22.72 -4.50
N GLY A 547 5.00 -22.29 -3.73
CA GLY A 547 5.38 -22.94 -2.47
C GLY A 547 6.53 -23.93 -2.65
N PHE A 548 6.53 -25.01 -1.89
CA PHE A 548 7.65 -25.96 -1.85
C PHE A 548 7.74 -26.85 -3.09
N LEU A 549 6.62 -27.15 -3.78
CA LEU A 549 6.63 -28.00 -4.98
C LEU A 549 7.54 -27.44 -6.09
N SER A 550 7.45 -26.15 -6.40
CA SER A 550 8.34 -25.51 -7.38
C SER A 550 9.82 -25.54 -6.97
N ARG A 551 10.12 -25.48 -5.66
CA ARG A 551 11.51 -25.52 -5.17
C ARG A 551 12.07 -26.93 -5.25
N GLU A 552 11.29 -27.93 -4.85
CA GLU A 552 11.63 -29.34 -4.97
C GLU A 552 11.85 -29.74 -6.43
N LEU A 553 11.03 -29.24 -7.36
CA LEU A 553 11.20 -29.46 -8.79
C LEU A 553 12.53 -28.88 -9.30
N PHE A 554 12.82 -27.63 -8.93
CA PHE A 554 14.07 -26.97 -9.32
C PHE A 554 15.30 -27.76 -8.84
N GLU A 555 15.35 -28.13 -7.57
CA GLU A 555 16.48 -28.92 -7.03
C GLU A 555 16.52 -30.34 -7.60
N LEU A 556 15.38 -30.95 -7.88
CA LEU A 556 15.33 -32.25 -8.52
C LEU A 556 15.95 -32.20 -9.92
N ARG A 557 15.64 -31.19 -10.74
CA ARG A 557 16.29 -31.00 -12.05
C ARG A 557 17.80 -30.84 -11.91
N GLN A 558 18.26 -30.06 -10.94
CA GLN A 558 19.70 -29.92 -10.67
C GLN A 558 20.37 -31.25 -10.29
N ARG A 559 19.77 -32.03 -9.39
CA ARG A 559 20.29 -33.36 -9.01
C ARG A 559 20.33 -34.33 -10.18
N LEU A 560 19.37 -34.24 -11.10
CA LEU A 560 19.32 -35.05 -12.31
C LEU A 560 20.21 -34.51 -13.45
N ASN A 561 20.98 -33.43 -13.22
CA ASN A 561 21.78 -32.73 -14.22
C ASN A 561 20.96 -32.27 -15.45
N GLN A 562 19.72 -31.83 -15.21
CA GLN A 562 18.81 -31.31 -16.23
C GLN A 562 18.73 -29.77 -16.12
N THR A 563 18.55 -29.11 -17.27
CA THR A 563 18.49 -27.64 -17.35
C THR A 563 17.25 -27.04 -16.67
N GLY A 564 16.14 -27.78 -16.66
CA GLY A 564 14.84 -27.33 -16.15
C GLY A 564 14.17 -26.28 -17.03
N GLU A 565 14.61 -26.09 -18.28
CA GLU A 565 14.04 -25.10 -19.21
C GLU A 565 12.58 -25.40 -19.58
N GLN A 566 12.14 -26.64 -19.40
CA GLN A 566 10.76 -27.08 -19.60
C GLN A 566 9.81 -26.77 -18.43
N ASP A 567 10.33 -26.24 -17.32
CA ASP A 567 9.56 -26.03 -16.10
C ASP A 567 9.27 -24.53 -15.90
N PHE A 568 7.99 -24.15 -15.92
CA PHE A 568 7.55 -22.85 -15.44
C PHE A 568 7.25 -22.92 -13.95
N LEU A 569 8.12 -22.30 -13.14
CA LEU A 569 7.97 -22.24 -11.69
C LEU A 569 7.11 -21.03 -11.32
N THR A 570 5.86 -21.27 -10.91
CA THR A 570 4.96 -20.19 -10.49
C THR A 570 5.40 -19.71 -9.10
N VAL A 571 6.13 -18.61 -9.02
CA VAL A 571 6.71 -18.12 -7.74
C VAL A 571 5.72 -17.35 -6.84
N GLY A 572 4.61 -16.88 -7.41
CA GLY A 572 3.50 -16.18 -6.73
C GLY A 572 2.18 -16.50 -7.44
N SER A 573 1.09 -15.79 -7.13
CA SER A 573 -0.23 -16.05 -7.75
C SER A 573 -0.73 -17.48 -7.51
N MET A 574 -0.78 -17.88 -6.23
CA MET A 574 -1.25 -19.20 -5.80
C MET A 574 -2.61 -19.55 -6.45
N GLY A 575 -2.74 -20.80 -6.91
CA GLY A 575 -3.95 -21.30 -7.58
C GLY A 575 -4.08 -20.99 -9.07
N HIS A 576 -3.14 -20.25 -9.68
CA HIS A 576 -3.18 -19.93 -11.11
C HIS A 576 -2.35 -20.84 -12.02
N ALA A 577 -1.59 -21.79 -11.46
CA ALA A 577 -0.76 -22.71 -12.25
C ALA A 577 -1.57 -23.49 -13.28
N SER A 578 -2.77 -23.93 -12.91
CA SER A 578 -3.70 -24.65 -13.79
C SER A 578 -4.21 -23.80 -14.96
N SER A 579 -4.55 -22.52 -14.72
CA SER A 579 -4.90 -21.57 -15.79
C SER A 579 -3.72 -21.25 -16.71
N ILE A 580 -2.50 -21.12 -16.17
CA ILE A 580 -1.29 -20.88 -16.98
C ILE A 580 -1.03 -22.08 -17.89
N ALA A 581 -1.07 -23.30 -17.34
CA ALA A 581 -0.94 -24.54 -18.10
C ALA A 581 -2.02 -24.66 -19.19
N LEU A 582 -3.26 -24.26 -18.91
CA LEU A 582 -4.35 -24.28 -19.88
C LEU A 582 -4.05 -23.37 -21.08
N GLY A 583 -3.61 -22.14 -20.83
CA GLY A 583 -3.24 -21.20 -21.88
C GLY A 583 -2.12 -21.72 -22.78
N ILE A 584 -1.12 -22.39 -22.19
CA ILE A 584 -0.03 -23.03 -22.95
C ILE A 584 -0.57 -24.20 -23.79
N ALA A 585 -1.38 -25.08 -23.19
CA ALA A 585 -1.93 -26.26 -23.87
C ALA A 585 -2.79 -25.90 -25.08
N GLN A 586 -3.55 -24.80 -25.01
CA GLN A 586 -4.37 -24.30 -26.12
C GLN A 586 -3.54 -23.92 -27.35
N VAL A 587 -2.36 -23.32 -27.14
CA VAL A 587 -1.49 -22.84 -28.22
C VAL A 587 -0.54 -23.94 -28.70
N LYS A 588 0.07 -24.69 -27.77
CA LYS A 588 1.11 -25.68 -28.05
C LYS A 588 0.53 -27.10 -28.15
N LYS A 589 -0.38 -27.30 -29.10
CA LYS A 589 -1.17 -28.54 -29.28
C LYS A 589 -0.34 -29.80 -29.50
N SER A 590 0.90 -29.68 -30.00
CA SER A 590 1.83 -30.80 -30.24
C SER A 590 2.64 -31.21 -28.99
N ARG A 591 2.60 -30.42 -27.92
CA ARG A 591 3.36 -30.66 -26.68
C ARG A 591 2.41 -31.13 -25.59
N GLN A 592 2.78 -32.14 -24.80
CA GLN A 592 2.03 -32.41 -23.56
C GLN A 592 2.35 -31.34 -22.53
N VAL A 593 1.32 -30.89 -21.81
CA VAL A 593 1.42 -29.86 -20.79
C VAL A 593 0.91 -30.43 -19.47
N PHE A 594 1.83 -30.55 -18.51
CA PHE A 594 1.59 -31.02 -17.16
C PHE A 594 1.47 -29.82 -16.21
N CYS A 595 0.32 -29.70 -15.55
CA CYS A 595 0.15 -28.85 -14.39
C CYS A 595 0.48 -29.66 -13.13
N LEU A 596 1.53 -29.27 -12.41
CA LEU A 596 1.91 -29.83 -11.12
C LEU A 596 1.35 -28.89 -10.04
N ASP A 597 0.21 -29.25 -9.47
CA ASP A 597 -0.54 -28.40 -8.54
C ASP A 597 -0.58 -28.98 -7.11
N GLY A 598 -0.93 -28.15 -6.14
CA GLY A 598 -1.18 -28.55 -4.75
C GLY A 598 -2.65 -28.42 -4.40
N ASP A 599 -3.13 -29.22 -3.46
CA ASP A 599 -4.53 -29.21 -3.02
C ASP A 599 -4.99 -27.83 -2.52
N GLY A 600 -4.18 -27.14 -1.72
CA GLY A 600 -4.49 -25.78 -1.27
C GLY A 600 -4.57 -24.76 -2.40
N ALA A 601 -3.72 -24.89 -3.44
CA ALA A 601 -3.72 -24.00 -4.60
C ALA A 601 -4.92 -24.29 -5.52
N MET A 602 -5.25 -25.56 -5.75
CA MET A 602 -6.42 -25.96 -6.52
C MET A 602 -7.72 -25.47 -5.86
N LEU A 603 -7.86 -25.59 -4.53
CA LEU A 603 -9.03 -25.11 -3.80
C LEU A 603 -9.24 -23.60 -3.95
N MET A 604 -8.16 -22.82 -4.01
CA MET A 604 -8.22 -21.36 -4.14
C MET A 604 -8.98 -20.91 -5.40
N HIS A 605 -8.81 -21.63 -6.51
CA HIS A 605 -9.40 -21.32 -7.81
C HIS A 605 -10.05 -22.53 -8.48
N LEU A 606 -10.92 -23.23 -7.75
CA LEU A 606 -11.65 -24.41 -8.26
C LEU A 606 -12.43 -24.13 -9.55
N GLY A 607 -12.89 -22.89 -9.77
CA GLY A 607 -13.55 -22.47 -11.01
C GLY A 607 -12.69 -22.63 -12.28
N ALA A 608 -11.36 -22.65 -12.15
CA ALA A 608 -10.46 -22.95 -13.26
C ALA A 608 -10.67 -24.37 -13.80
N MET A 609 -11.08 -25.33 -12.96
CA MET A 609 -11.35 -26.71 -13.40
C MET A 609 -12.52 -26.76 -14.39
N ALA A 610 -13.59 -26.00 -14.14
CA ALA A 610 -14.71 -25.90 -15.07
C ALA A 610 -14.29 -25.33 -16.44
N GLN A 611 -13.37 -24.36 -16.44
CA GLN A 611 -12.83 -23.80 -17.69
C GLN A 611 -11.96 -24.83 -18.43
N ILE A 612 -11.10 -25.55 -17.72
CA ILE A 612 -10.23 -26.59 -18.29
C ILE A 612 -11.07 -27.69 -18.95
N GLY A 613 -12.08 -28.21 -18.24
CA GLY A 613 -12.96 -29.25 -18.77
C GLY A 613 -13.80 -28.76 -19.96
N ASN A 614 -14.33 -27.54 -19.89
CA ASN A 614 -15.10 -26.96 -21.00
C ASN A 614 -14.27 -26.71 -22.27
N ILE A 615 -13.02 -26.23 -22.12
CA ILE A 615 -12.11 -26.03 -23.27
C ILE A 615 -11.61 -27.38 -23.81
N GLY A 616 -11.39 -28.35 -22.93
CA GLY A 616 -11.07 -29.73 -23.29
C GLY A 616 -9.78 -29.95 -24.10
N PRO A 617 -8.63 -29.31 -23.79
CA PRO A 617 -7.39 -29.51 -24.54
C PRO A 617 -6.88 -30.95 -24.39
N LYS A 618 -6.65 -31.63 -25.53
CA LYS A 618 -6.21 -33.04 -25.60
C LYS A 618 -4.84 -33.30 -24.99
N ASN A 619 -4.02 -32.27 -24.86
CA ASN A 619 -2.64 -32.36 -24.39
C ASN A 619 -2.44 -31.86 -22.94
N TYR A 620 -3.53 -31.63 -22.20
CA TYR A 620 -3.45 -31.14 -20.82
C TYR A 620 -3.52 -32.27 -19.79
N LYS A 621 -2.59 -32.27 -18.83
CA LYS A 621 -2.46 -33.25 -17.74
C LYS A 621 -2.40 -32.51 -16.42
N HIS A 622 -3.28 -32.83 -15.49
CA HIS A 622 -3.33 -32.20 -14.17
C HIS A 622 -2.85 -33.21 -13.13
N ILE A 623 -1.73 -32.94 -12.47
CA ILE A 623 -1.19 -33.75 -11.39
C ILE A 623 -1.33 -32.97 -10.09
N LEU A 624 -2.14 -33.48 -9.17
CA LEU A 624 -2.41 -32.85 -7.89
C LEU A 624 -1.63 -33.54 -6.78
N PHE A 625 -0.73 -32.84 -6.11
CA PHE A 625 -0.01 -33.31 -4.93
C PHE A 625 -0.83 -32.95 -3.69
N ASN A 626 -1.54 -33.93 -3.13
CA ASN A 626 -2.44 -33.72 -2.00
C ASN A 626 -1.81 -34.19 -0.68
N ASN A 627 -1.30 -33.23 0.10
CA ASN A 627 -0.78 -33.44 1.45
C ASN A 627 -1.75 -32.98 2.56
N GLN A 628 -2.92 -32.44 2.20
CA GLN A 628 -3.92 -31.89 3.11
C GLN A 628 -3.41 -30.74 4.00
N ALA A 629 -2.32 -30.06 3.61
CA ALA A 629 -1.66 -29.06 4.44
C ALA A 629 -0.94 -27.94 3.67
N HIS A 630 -1.04 -26.72 4.18
CA HIS A 630 -0.29 -25.55 3.71
C HIS A 630 1.16 -25.57 4.25
N ASP A 631 1.98 -26.52 3.77
CA ASP A 631 3.34 -26.74 4.30
C ASP A 631 4.26 -25.52 4.23
N SER A 632 4.11 -24.66 3.21
CA SER A 632 4.98 -23.49 3.01
C SER A 632 4.80 -22.38 4.04
N VAL A 633 3.72 -22.39 4.83
CA VAL A 633 3.29 -21.28 5.69
C VAL A 633 2.95 -21.71 7.13
N GLY A 634 3.34 -22.92 7.51
CA GLY A 634 3.22 -23.40 8.90
C GLY A 634 2.48 -24.73 9.07
N ALA A 635 2.19 -25.45 7.98
CA ALA A 635 1.56 -26.78 7.97
C ALA A 635 0.16 -26.81 8.60
N GLN A 636 -0.56 -25.68 8.53
CA GLN A 636 -1.99 -25.63 8.87
C GLN A 636 -2.79 -26.46 7.85
N PRO A 637 -3.89 -27.11 8.25
CA PRO A 637 -4.67 -27.96 7.36
C PRO A 637 -5.31 -27.14 6.23
N THR A 638 -5.39 -27.72 5.03
CA THR A 638 -6.19 -27.18 3.92
C THR A 638 -7.68 -27.46 4.16
N SER A 639 -8.57 -26.76 3.46
CA SER A 639 -10.03 -27.01 3.53
C SER A 639 -10.47 -28.28 2.76
N ASN A 640 -9.63 -29.32 2.78
CA ASN A 640 -9.67 -30.51 1.92
C ASN A 640 -10.04 -31.87 2.58
N PRO A 641 -10.17 -32.08 3.91
CA PRO A 641 -10.31 -33.43 4.48
C PRO A 641 -11.44 -34.32 3.92
N GLN A 642 -12.46 -33.74 3.30
CA GLN A 642 -13.62 -34.44 2.73
C GLN A 642 -13.82 -34.17 1.23
N VAL A 643 -12.92 -33.46 0.58
CA VAL A 643 -13.09 -33.07 -0.83
C VAL A 643 -12.65 -34.23 -1.71
N ASN A 644 -13.50 -34.60 -2.68
CA ASN A 644 -13.16 -35.60 -3.69
C ASN A 644 -12.81 -34.91 -5.01
N PHE A 645 -11.52 -34.66 -5.24
CA PHE A 645 -11.06 -33.98 -6.45
C PHE A 645 -11.32 -34.76 -7.73
N THR A 646 -11.28 -36.10 -7.69
CA THR A 646 -11.56 -36.91 -8.88
C THR A 646 -13.00 -36.73 -9.36
N GLN A 647 -13.97 -36.73 -8.44
CA GLN A 647 -15.37 -36.48 -8.77
C GLN A 647 -15.62 -35.04 -9.21
N ILE A 648 -14.93 -34.07 -8.58
CA ILE A 648 -14.99 -32.66 -9.04
C ILE A 648 -14.45 -32.54 -10.46
N ALA A 649 -13.31 -33.14 -10.77
CA ALA A 649 -12.73 -33.10 -12.12
C ALA A 649 -13.69 -33.68 -13.16
N LEU A 650 -14.25 -34.87 -12.91
CA LEU A 650 -15.24 -35.49 -13.79
C LEU A 650 -16.49 -34.60 -13.94
N GLY A 651 -17.01 -34.05 -12.84
CA GLY A 651 -18.14 -33.11 -12.86
C GLY A 651 -17.85 -31.80 -13.59
N CYS A 652 -16.58 -31.37 -13.64
CA CYS A 652 -16.13 -30.21 -14.40
C CYS A 652 -15.87 -30.52 -15.89
N GLY A 653 -16.02 -31.77 -16.34
CA GLY A 653 -15.81 -32.17 -17.74
C GLY A 653 -14.40 -32.68 -18.06
N TYR A 654 -13.62 -33.08 -17.06
CA TYR A 654 -12.39 -33.84 -17.33
C TYR A 654 -12.75 -35.21 -17.91
N LYS A 655 -11.96 -35.69 -18.87
CA LYS A 655 -12.21 -36.97 -19.53
C LYS A 655 -11.97 -38.16 -18.60
N ASP A 656 -11.06 -37.98 -17.66
CA ASP A 656 -10.64 -39.03 -16.75
C ASP A 656 -10.08 -38.41 -15.46
N ALA A 657 -10.23 -39.12 -14.36
CA ALA A 657 -9.68 -38.73 -13.06
C ALA A 657 -9.45 -39.95 -12.18
N PHE A 658 -8.29 -40.03 -11.53
CA PHE A 658 -7.96 -41.14 -10.64
C PHE A 658 -6.97 -40.75 -9.54
N GLN A 659 -6.91 -41.56 -8.49
CA GLN A 659 -6.01 -41.40 -7.34
C GLN A 659 -4.89 -42.43 -7.35
N VAL A 660 -3.74 -42.07 -6.78
CA VAL A 660 -2.57 -42.93 -6.57
C VAL A 660 -1.91 -42.63 -5.22
N GLU A 661 -1.33 -43.65 -4.58
CA GLU A 661 -0.70 -43.55 -3.25
C GLU A 661 0.74 -44.11 -3.18
N THR A 662 1.12 -44.95 -4.15
CA THR A 662 2.44 -45.63 -4.17
C THR A 662 3.27 -45.23 -5.38
N LYS A 663 4.59 -45.51 -5.34
CA LYS A 663 5.49 -45.20 -6.47
C LYS A 663 5.07 -45.97 -7.71
N GLU A 664 4.74 -47.25 -7.56
CA GLU A 664 4.31 -48.13 -8.64
C GLU A 664 2.99 -47.66 -9.27
N GLU A 665 2.08 -47.12 -8.45
CA GLU A 665 0.84 -46.52 -8.95
C GLU A 665 1.09 -45.20 -9.68
N ILE A 666 2.03 -44.37 -9.22
CA ILE A 666 2.44 -43.16 -9.94
C ILE A 666 3.06 -43.53 -11.30
N THR A 667 3.94 -44.52 -11.36
CA THR A 667 4.52 -45.00 -12.64
C THR A 667 3.42 -45.40 -13.62
N LYS A 668 2.47 -46.25 -13.19
CA LYS A 668 1.31 -46.66 -14.01
C LYS A 668 0.40 -45.49 -14.37
N GLY A 669 0.22 -44.54 -13.45
CA GLY A 669 -0.54 -43.32 -13.65
C GLY A 669 0.07 -42.44 -14.72
N MET A 670 1.40 -42.30 -14.74
CA MET A 670 2.14 -41.58 -15.78
C MET A 670 2.02 -42.27 -17.14
N GLU A 671 2.07 -43.60 -17.20
CA GLU A 671 1.78 -44.34 -18.45
C GLU A 671 0.38 -44.05 -18.97
N ARG A 672 -0.63 -44.05 -18.09
CA ARG A 672 -2.02 -43.71 -18.44
C ARG A 672 -2.16 -42.28 -18.93
N LEU A 673 -1.54 -41.31 -18.23
CA LEU A 673 -1.53 -39.90 -18.63
C LEU A 673 -0.92 -39.72 -20.02
N ASN A 674 0.17 -40.43 -20.32
CA ASN A 674 0.88 -40.36 -21.60
C ASN A 674 0.10 -40.96 -22.78
N ARG A 675 -0.77 -41.97 -22.54
CA ARG A 675 -1.52 -42.68 -23.60
C ARG A 675 -2.90 -42.10 -23.88
N THR A 676 -3.47 -41.35 -22.95
CA THR A 676 -4.88 -40.91 -23.02
C THR A 676 -4.96 -39.45 -23.42
N ASP A 677 -6.00 -39.00 -24.12
CA ASP A 677 -6.22 -37.57 -24.40
C ASP A 677 -6.72 -36.83 -23.15
N GLY A 678 -6.18 -35.64 -22.89
CA GLY A 678 -6.60 -34.68 -21.87
C GLY A 678 -7.97 -34.03 -22.08
N PRO A 679 -8.48 -33.29 -21.08
CA PRO A 679 -7.88 -33.07 -19.76
C PRO A 679 -8.11 -34.26 -18.82
N ILE A 680 -7.07 -34.66 -18.09
CA ILE A 680 -7.09 -35.77 -17.11
C ILE A 680 -6.50 -35.30 -15.79
N LEU A 681 -7.10 -35.71 -14.67
CA LEU A 681 -6.57 -35.47 -13.33
C LEU A 681 -5.96 -36.75 -12.75
N MET A 682 -4.72 -36.66 -12.27
CA MET A 682 -4.13 -37.65 -11.38
C MET A 682 -3.90 -36.99 -10.02
N GLU A 683 -4.56 -37.51 -8.99
CA GLU A 683 -4.36 -37.07 -7.61
C GLU A 683 -3.39 -38.01 -6.90
N ILE A 684 -2.29 -37.47 -6.40
CA ILE A 684 -1.28 -38.20 -5.63
C ILE A 684 -1.45 -37.86 -4.16
N LEU A 685 -1.77 -38.87 -3.36
CA LEU A 685 -1.94 -38.73 -1.92
C LEU A 685 -0.59 -38.89 -1.22
N ILE A 686 -0.18 -37.87 -0.47
CA ILE A 686 1.17 -37.77 0.12
C ILE A 686 1.10 -37.29 1.58
N LYS A 687 2.14 -37.59 2.34
CA LYS A 687 2.27 -37.07 3.72
C LYS A 687 2.77 -35.61 3.72
N PRO A 688 2.32 -34.80 4.70
CA PRO A 688 2.83 -33.45 4.86
C PRO A 688 4.29 -33.45 5.29
N GLY A 689 5.00 -32.39 4.94
CA GLY A 689 6.39 -32.18 5.31
C GLY A 689 7.28 -31.76 4.15
N VAL A 690 8.48 -31.36 4.53
CA VAL A 690 9.54 -30.91 3.62
C VAL A 690 10.89 -31.19 4.28
N ARG A 691 11.93 -31.42 3.47
CA ARG A 691 13.31 -31.49 3.98
C ARG A 691 13.73 -30.14 4.56
N LYS A 692 14.57 -30.15 5.60
CA LYS A 692 14.97 -28.93 6.33
C LYS A 692 15.91 -28.03 5.52
N ASP A 693 16.67 -28.61 4.62
CA ASP A 693 17.71 -27.98 3.80
C ASP A 693 17.22 -27.60 2.39
N LEU A 694 15.90 -27.60 2.14
CA LEU A 694 15.34 -27.19 0.86
C LEU A 694 15.68 -25.72 0.58
N GLY A 695 16.49 -25.50 -0.45
CA GLY A 695 16.93 -24.21 -0.94
C GLY A 695 15.85 -23.49 -1.75
N ARG A 696 16.30 -22.42 -2.42
CA ARG A 696 15.47 -21.63 -3.34
C ARG A 696 16.07 -21.68 -4.74
N PRO A 697 15.26 -21.48 -5.80
CA PRO A 697 15.78 -21.35 -7.14
C PRO A 697 16.90 -20.32 -7.22
N THR A 698 18.03 -20.69 -7.81
CA THR A 698 19.22 -19.84 -7.91
C THR A 698 19.20 -18.91 -9.11
N THR A 699 18.34 -19.20 -10.09
CA THR A 699 18.12 -18.39 -11.30
C THR A 699 17.05 -17.32 -11.07
N THR A 700 17.16 -16.21 -11.78
CA THR A 700 16.16 -15.14 -11.69
C THR A 700 14.85 -15.53 -12.37
N THR A 701 13.74 -14.92 -11.96
CA THR A 701 12.43 -15.13 -12.59
C THR A 701 12.41 -14.72 -14.07
N PHE A 702 13.20 -13.70 -14.44
CA PHE A 702 13.35 -13.27 -15.84
C PHE A 702 14.06 -14.34 -16.67
N GLU A 703 15.19 -14.87 -16.20
CA GLU A 703 15.92 -15.94 -16.90
C GLU A 703 15.07 -17.20 -17.04
N ASN A 704 14.36 -17.61 -15.98
CA ASN A 704 13.47 -18.78 -16.03
C ASN A 704 12.36 -18.59 -17.06
N LYS A 705 11.75 -17.39 -17.11
CA LYS A 705 10.72 -17.07 -18.10
C LYS A 705 11.28 -17.11 -19.53
N GLU A 706 12.44 -16.51 -19.79
CA GLU A 706 13.06 -16.52 -21.13
C GLU A 706 13.44 -17.94 -21.58
N LYS A 707 14.07 -18.74 -20.71
CA LYS A 707 14.41 -20.15 -21.00
C LYS A 707 13.16 -20.97 -21.30
N PHE A 708 12.11 -20.80 -20.50
CA PHE A 708 10.84 -21.48 -20.72
C PHE A 708 10.18 -21.08 -22.03
N MET A 709 10.16 -19.78 -22.35
CA MET A 709 9.63 -19.30 -23.63
C MET A 709 10.43 -19.87 -24.81
N HIS A 710 11.76 -19.92 -24.71
CA HIS A 710 12.63 -20.50 -25.72
C HIS A 710 12.35 -22.00 -25.92
N PHE A 711 12.24 -22.77 -24.85
CA PHE A 711 11.88 -24.19 -24.90
C PHE A 711 10.53 -24.46 -25.59
N LEU A 712 9.57 -23.55 -25.43
CA LEU A 712 8.27 -23.60 -26.10
C LEU A 712 8.30 -23.24 -27.59
N THR A 713 9.40 -22.68 -28.12
CA THR A 713 9.50 -22.37 -29.56
C THR A 713 9.75 -23.60 -30.44
N TYR A 714 10.43 -24.60 -29.88
CA TYR A 714 10.61 -25.93 -30.45
C TYR A 714 9.35 -26.77 -30.29
#